data_AF-A0A0D0DA02-F1
#
_entry.id   AF-A0A0D0DA02-F1
#
_cell.length_a   1.000
_cell.length_b   1.000
_cell.length_c   1.000
_cell.angle_alpha   90.00
_cell.angle_beta   90.00
_cell.angle_gamma   90.00
#
_symmetry.space_group_name_H-M   'P 1'
#
loop_
_entity.id
_entity.type
_entity.pdbx_description
1 polymer ?
#
loop_
_entity_poly.entity_id
_entity_poly.type
_entity_poly.pdbx_seq_one_letter_code
_entity_poly.pdbx_strand_id
1 'polypeptide(L)'
;MAPFTKPEAVLKQAEGLVSVGQTHAALQSLTEMLTSKRARSTPLASLEPILIRFVELCVDTRKGRTAKEGLMQYKNIAQNSNVASIEVVIQKFLTLADAKVHEAQDKADKAVAVDVDDLEASETPESILLGAVSGDQSKDRTDRALVTPWLKFLWESYRTSLETLKNNARLEAIYQQVAQQAFRFCLKHQRKVEFRRLCETLRLHLSNVAKYAHQTHAINLSDPEILQHHLDTRFAQLNTSVELELWQEAFRSVEDVHNLLTMAKKAPRPAMMANYYEKLTKIFRMSGNSLYHAAAWGRYYAIVTSIGGRSDEEMSRLAGQVLVSALAVPVGQRSDDDEGKSKSPRLAALLGLTKAPTRAGLLKDALSRDVLRLSPVSIKTLYNLLEDSFDPLNLCASITPILSTLCADDTPYVSYRPFLARALLSRLLSQLSQVYSTLKISALIELVKPLEEFGGEHVEAYLMGCARRGELRVRVDHASETIIFTDDAFGHPDDSNVAGPSTASALRDATIQPSNADLVRTRLSTLAIALHSAVRVIDPPPTLSPAEQDSIQASKFAELVAAANAERQALSLRKALVARRRELLSELSVRKEKEEASRRAELTRAKKLSDEQKEKEDAKKREIERARKEIETIRTEEAKKLAQDLMKRGGLKVSIADMEDLSKDRLMRLQVEQFEKEKKDLNERLRIASKRIDHVERAYRKEERPLLDQDYAEQQATDRATFEAVQKARLKNSVAVHNEAVAAKKRLARIVDDFRKHKETLLSARSVEFKKKRAAAEAKIEEEKEARRQAHAAKIAEETTRREEAEAEVRQAEEERLRLEAEQQAEEEAEAAKKREEEEQQAKQRQQREQERATAAEEARKKAQREAEAEERAALRRAQSKVSPPAAQTDAWRSTAPLRGGAAAPTPPRAQSPAPLAAAPVKVRPVVASASTSGWRQREAEREKKGGPTPSAPPELPGGWRQRDADRKAGFTPSASLSESKKDAEGFEPAKQPWRPKRLQSGA
;
A
#
# COMPACT_ATOMS: atom_id res chain seq x y z
N MET A 1 22.32 62.02 -15.41
CA MET A 1 21.21 61.43 -14.63
C MET A 1 19.94 62.15 -15.02
N ALA A 2 18.77 61.49 -15.10
CA ALA A 2 17.50 62.21 -15.24
C ALA A 2 17.21 63.02 -13.96
N PRO A 3 16.57 64.21 -14.06
CA PRO A 3 16.37 65.11 -12.92
C PRO A 3 15.36 64.56 -11.89
N PHE A 4 15.37 65.15 -10.69
CA PHE A 4 14.50 64.76 -9.56
C PHE A 4 13.04 65.21 -9.78
N THR A 5 12.28 64.50 -10.61
CA THR A 5 10.82 64.68 -10.70
C THR A 5 10.12 64.09 -9.47
N LYS A 6 9.16 64.83 -8.90
CA LYS A 6 8.23 64.30 -7.87
C LYS A 6 7.22 63.34 -8.53
N PRO A 7 6.72 62.30 -7.83
CA PRO A 7 5.71 61.39 -8.39
C PRO A 7 4.46 62.13 -8.89
N GLU A 8 3.98 63.12 -8.14
CA GLU A 8 2.87 64.01 -8.52
C GLU A 8 3.13 64.82 -9.81
N ALA A 9 4.39 65.17 -10.10
CA ALA A 9 4.75 65.87 -11.33
C ALA A 9 4.70 64.93 -12.54
N VAL A 10 5.04 63.64 -12.34
CA VAL A 10 4.90 62.60 -13.38
C VAL A 10 3.42 62.30 -13.65
N LEU A 11 2.55 62.31 -12.63
CA LEU A 11 1.09 62.23 -12.82
C LEU A 11 0.61 63.37 -13.73
N LYS A 12 0.90 64.62 -13.36
CA LYS A 12 0.47 65.81 -14.12
C LYS A 12 1.04 65.85 -15.54
N GLN A 13 2.28 65.37 -15.72
CA GLN A 13 2.88 65.22 -17.04
C GLN A 13 2.15 64.17 -17.89
N ALA A 14 1.77 63.02 -17.30
CA ALA A 14 0.98 62.01 -17.98
C ALA A 14 -0.44 62.51 -18.32
N GLU A 15 -1.08 63.27 -17.41
CA GLU A 15 -2.38 63.91 -17.66
C GLU A 15 -2.31 64.92 -18.83
N GLY A 16 -1.28 65.77 -18.86
CA GLY A 16 -1.04 66.70 -19.98
C GLY A 16 -0.71 65.99 -21.30
N LEU A 17 -0.02 64.85 -21.27
CA LEU A 17 0.19 64.03 -22.47
C LEU A 17 -1.12 63.37 -22.94
N VAL A 18 -2.02 63.00 -22.03
CA VAL A 18 -3.35 62.46 -22.38
C VAL A 18 -4.28 63.52 -22.97
N SER A 19 -4.28 64.75 -22.46
CA SER A 19 -5.11 65.83 -23.03
C SER A 19 -4.63 66.27 -24.44
N VAL A 20 -3.35 66.10 -24.74
CA VAL A 20 -2.77 66.26 -26.10
C VAL A 20 -2.93 64.98 -26.95
N GLY A 21 -3.64 63.96 -26.46
CA GLY A 21 -3.92 62.70 -27.17
C GLY A 21 -2.76 61.70 -27.21
N GLN A 22 -1.59 62.03 -26.66
CA GLN A 22 -0.39 61.17 -26.64
C GLN A 22 -0.45 60.11 -25.52
N THR A 23 -1.54 59.33 -25.49
CA THR A 23 -1.81 58.28 -24.49
C THR A 23 -0.68 57.25 -24.37
N HIS A 24 0.03 56.94 -25.46
CA HIS A 24 1.18 56.04 -25.42
C HIS A 24 2.39 56.64 -24.69
N ALA A 25 2.68 57.94 -24.90
CA ALA A 25 3.78 58.62 -24.22
C ALA A 25 3.50 58.77 -22.72
N ALA A 26 2.24 59.08 -22.37
CA ALA A 26 1.77 59.08 -20.99
C ALA A 26 1.98 57.71 -20.32
N LEU A 27 1.51 56.62 -20.93
CA LEU A 27 1.65 55.25 -20.41
C LEU A 27 3.14 54.86 -20.24
N GLN A 28 4.01 55.24 -21.18
CA GLN A 28 5.45 55.00 -21.06
C GLN A 28 6.06 55.76 -19.87
N SER A 29 5.76 57.05 -19.71
CA SER A 29 6.24 57.87 -18.58
C SER A 29 5.85 57.27 -17.23
N LEU A 30 4.61 56.77 -17.10
CA LEU A 30 4.16 56.06 -15.90
C LEU A 30 4.88 54.71 -15.70
N THR A 31 5.19 53.99 -16.78
CA THR A 31 5.96 52.73 -16.74
C THR A 31 7.40 52.95 -16.26
N GLU A 32 8.06 54.00 -16.75
CA GLU A 32 9.42 54.37 -16.36
C GLU A 32 9.51 54.78 -14.88
N MET A 33 8.46 55.41 -14.35
CA MET A 33 8.34 55.70 -12.91
C MET A 33 8.22 54.41 -12.09
N LEU A 34 7.27 53.52 -12.43
CA LEU A 34 7.00 52.27 -11.70
C LEU A 34 8.21 51.29 -11.72
N THR A 35 8.90 51.20 -12.85
CA THR A 35 10.11 50.36 -13.01
C THR A 35 11.34 50.93 -12.28
N SER A 36 11.33 52.21 -11.92
CA SER A 36 12.49 52.86 -11.29
C SER A 36 12.82 52.25 -9.92
N LYS A 37 14.12 52.25 -9.57
CA LYS A 37 14.55 51.86 -8.21
C LYS A 37 13.92 52.72 -7.09
N ARG A 38 13.46 53.94 -7.42
CA ARG A 38 12.86 54.91 -6.48
C ARG A 38 11.40 54.61 -6.15
N ALA A 39 10.67 53.88 -6.99
CA ALA A 39 9.28 53.48 -6.70
C ALA A 39 9.19 52.67 -5.39
N ARG A 40 10.22 51.88 -5.06
CA ARG A 40 10.34 51.14 -3.78
C ARG A 40 10.53 52.01 -2.53
N SER A 41 10.94 53.27 -2.67
CA SER A 41 11.12 54.22 -1.55
C SER A 41 10.12 55.39 -1.58
N THR A 42 9.15 55.34 -2.49
CA THR A 42 8.09 56.36 -2.60
C THR A 42 6.91 55.96 -1.70
N PRO A 43 6.28 56.89 -0.95
CA PRO A 43 5.09 56.59 -0.16
C PRO A 43 3.96 56.04 -1.04
N LEU A 44 3.30 54.97 -0.58
CA LEU A 44 2.23 54.31 -1.34
C LEU A 44 1.07 55.26 -1.67
N ALA A 45 0.73 56.19 -0.76
CA ALA A 45 -0.31 57.19 -0.97
C ALA A 45 -0.06 58.11 -2.20
N SER A 46 1.21 58.33 -2.57
CA SER A 46 1.57 59.08 -3.79
C SER A 46 1.67 58.18 -5.03
N LEU A 47 1.70 56.86 -4.87
CA LEU A 47 1.92 55.88 -5.95
C LEU A 47 0.61 55.18 -6.38
N GLU A 48 -0.35 55.03 -5.48
CA GLU A 48 -1.67 54.46 -5.74
C GLU A 48 -2.47 55.25 -6.80
N PRO A 49 -2.61 56.59 -6.75
CA PRO A 49 -3.31 57.34 -7.81
C PRO A 49 -2.62 57.23 -9.17
N ILE A 50 -1.28 57.18 -9.18
CA ILE A 50 -0.49 57.03 -10.40
C ILE A 50 -0.74 55.65 -11.02
N LEU A 51 -0.85 54.61 -10.19
CA LEU A 51 -1.11 53.26 -10.68
C LEU A 51 -2.56 53.08 -11.15
N ILE A 52 -3.53 53.71 -10.49
CA ILE A 52 -4.92 53.79 -10.99
C ILE A 52 -4.92 54.41 -12.39
N ARG A 53 -4.23 55.55 -12.59
CA ARG A 53 -4.16 56.22 -13.90
C ARG A 53 -3.39 55.42 -14.96
N PHE A 54 -2.34 54.69 -14.56
CA PHE A 54 -1.64 53.74 -15.42
C PHE A 54 -2.54 52.57 -15.86
N VAL A 55 -3.34 52.04 -14.94
CA VAL A 55 -4.30 50.96 -15.19
C VAL A 55 -5.39 51.41 -16.16
N GLU A 56 -5.95 52.61 -15.98
CA GLU A 56 -6.91 53.22 -16.92
C GLU A 56 -6.33 53.28 -18.35
N LEU A 57 -5.13 53.84 -18.51
CA LEU A 57 -4.48 53.93 -19.82
C LEU A 57 -4.13 52.55 -20.42
N CYS A 58 -3.84 51.54 -19.60
CA CYS A 58 -3.64 50.17 -20.09
C CYS A 58 -4.95 49.50 -20.52
N VAL A 59 -6.08 49.84 -19.91
CA VAL A 59 -7.42 49.37 -20.32
C VAL A 59 -7.84 50.02 -21.64
N ASP A 60 -7.78 51.35 -21.73
CA ASP A 60 -8.16 52.08 -22.95
C ASP A 60 -7.31 51.66 -24.16
N THR A 61 -5.99 51.48 -23.98
CA THR A 61 -5.09 51.01 -25.04
C THR A 61 -5.06 49.49 -25.23
N ARG A 62 -5.85 48.73 -24.44
CA ARG A 62 -5.91 47.25 -24.41
C ARG A 62 -4.54 46.56 -24.19
N LYS A 63 -3.56 47.24 -23.58
CA LYS A 63 -2.20 46.73 -23.35
C LYS A 63 -2.11 45.86 -22.08
N GLY A 64 -2.77 44.70 -22.10
CA GLY A 64 -2.83 43.77 -20.96
C GLY A 64 -1.45 43.32 -20.44
N ARG A 65 -0.44 43.21 -21.32
CA ARG A 65 0.93 42.86 -20.92
C ARG A 65 1.59 43.94 -20.04
N THR A 66 1.46 45.22 -20.38
CA THR A 66 2.04 46.29 -19.55
C THR A 66 1.28 46.42 -18.23
N ALA A 67 -0.04 46.24 -18.22
CA ALA A 67 -0.83 46.13 -16.99
C ALA A 67 -0.27 45.03 -16.07
N LYS A 68 -0.04 43.82 -16.60
CA LYS A 68 0.54 42.69 -15.86
C LYS A 68 1.92 43.00 -15.29
N GLU A 69 2.81 43.58 -16.09
CA GLU A 69 4.18 43.92 -15.66
C GLU A 69 4.18 45.02 -14.58
N GLY A 70 3.33 46.05 -14.71
CA GLY A 70 3.15 47.11 -13.70
C GLY A 70 2.50 46.63 -12.40
N LEU A 71 1.43 45.83 -12.47
CA LEU A 71 0.75 45.25 -11.30
C LEU A 71 1.68 44.31 -10.51
N MET A 72 2.52 43.52 -11.20
CA MET A 72 3.54 42.68 -10.54
C MET A 72 4.61 43.53 -9.84
N GLN A 73 5.05 44.64 -10.44
CA GLN A 73 6.00 45.57 -9.80
C GLN A 73 5.37 46.21 -8.56
N TYR A 74 4.11 46.65 -8.65
CA TYR A 74 3.42 47.25 -7.51
C TYR A 74 3.18 46.27 -6.37
N LYS A 75 2.73 45.04 -6.64
CA LYS A 75 2.64 43.98 -5.62
C LYS A 75 3.97 43.86 -4.85
N ASN A 76 5.09 43.82 -5.57
CA ASN A 76 6.41 43.68 -4.96
C ASN A 76 6.83 44.88 -4.09
N ILE A 77 6.30 46.08 -4.36
CA ILE A 77 6.49 47.28 -3.53
C ILE A 77 5.55 47.27 -2.31
N ALA A 78 4.27 46.98 -2.52
CA ALA A 78 3.20 47.23 -1.53
C ALA A 78 2.89 46.05 -0.58
N GLN A 79 3.15 44.80 -0.96
CA GLN A 79 2.69 43.60 -0.23
C GLN A 79 3.18 43.49 1.23
N ASN A 80 4.27 44.17 1.58
CA ASN A 80 4.81 44.20 2.93
C ASN A 80 4.24 45.35 3.80
N SER A 81 3.76 46.44 3.17
CA SER A 81 3.41 47.70 3.82
C SER A 81 1.90 47.99 3.87
N ASN A 82 1.20 48.01 2.73
CA ASN A 82 -0.25 48.13 2.68
C ASN A 82 -0.83 47.22 1.59
N VAL A 83 -1.63 46.24 2.03
CA VAL A 83 -2.23 45.22 1.16
C VAL A 83 -3.56 45.69 0.56
N ALA A 84 -4.35 46.49 1.28
CA ALA A 84 -5.62 47.04 0.79
C ALA A 84 -5.42 47.98 -0.42
N SER A 85 -4.28 48.65 -0.50
CA SER A 85 -3.86 49.46 -1.66
C SER A 85 -3.73 48.62 -2.95
N ILE A 86 -3.32 47.34 -2.83
CA ILE A 86 -3.31 46.39 -3.96
C ILE A 86 -4.74 45.95 -4.33
N GLU A 87 -5.62 45.80 -3.34
CA GLU A 87 -7.04 45.47 -3.55
C GLU A 87 -7.76 46.52 -4.38
N VAL A 88 -7.68 47.79 -3.96
CA VAL A 88 -8.31 48.94 -4.64
C VAL A 88 -7.88 49.01 -6.11
N VAL A 89 -6.58 48.90 -6.38
CA VAL A 89 -6.05 48.96 -7.75
C VAL A 89 -6.55 47.80 -8.61
N ILE A 90 -6.63 46.57 -8.07
CA ILE A 90 -7.07 45.39 -8.83
C ILE A 90 -8.59 45.39 -9.05
N GLN A 91 -9.38 45.81 -8.06
CA GLN A 91 -10.82 46.01 -8.21
C GLN A 91 -11.09 47.13 -9.24
N LYS A 92 -10.32 48.21 -9.24
CA LYS A 92 -10.39 49.28 -10.25
C LYS A 92 -10.02 48.78 -11.65
N PHE A 93 -8.97 47.96 -11.80
CA PHE A 93 -8.61 47.35 -13.08
C PHE A 93 -9.74 46.50 -13.68
N LEU A 94 -10.36 45.65 -12.86
CA LEU A 94 -11.43 44.75 -13.30
C LEU A 94 -12.72 45.51 -13.61
N THR A 95 -13.12 46.47 -12.77
CA THR A 95 -14.32 47.30 -13.03
C THR A 95 -14.18 48.18 -14.27
N LEU A 96 -13.00 48.73 -14.55
CA LEU A 96 -12.73 49.45 -15.80
C LEU A 96 -12.80 48.52 -17.03
N ALA A 97 -12.28 47.29 -16.93
CA ALA A 97 -12.33 46.33 -18.03
C ALA A 97 -13.76 45.82 -18.30
N ASP A 98 -14.60 45.62 -17.27
CA ASP A 98 -16.01 45.23 -17.41
C ASP A 98 -16.86 46.41 -17.94
N ALA A 99 -16.58 47.64 -17.52
CA ALA A 99 -17.18 48.84 -18.10
C ALA A 99 -16.86 48.97 -19.61
N LYS A 100 -15.64 48.62 -20.06
CA LYS A 100 -15.32 48.56 -21.50
C LYS A 100 -15.99 47.42 -22.26
N VAL A 101 -16.32 46.31 -21.60
CA VAL A 101 -17.17 45.28 -22.21
C VAL A 101 -18.60 45.80 -22.36
N HIS A 102 -19.19 46.41 -21.33
CA HIS A 102 -20.51 47.03 -21.42
C HIS A 102 -20.58 48.13 -22.49
N GLU A 103 -19.61 49.06 -22.53
CA GLU A 103 -19.48 50.04 -23.61
C GLU A 103 -19.39 49.41 -25.02
N ALA A 104 -18.88 48.19 -25.15
CA ALA A 104 -18.76 47.49 -26.42
C ALA A 104 -20.05 46.74 -26.79
N GLN A 105 -20.76 46.18 -25.81
CA GLN A 105 -22.10 45.61 -26.00
C GLN A 105 -23.08 46.70 -26.44
N ASP A 106 -23.14 47.83 -25.73
CA ASP A 106 -23.98 48.98 -26.09
C ASP A 106 -23.71 49.50 -27.52
N LYS A 107 -22.48 49.35 -28.04
CA LYS A 107 -22.10 49.74 -29.41
C LYS A 107 -22.47 48.67 -30.44
N ALA A 108 -22.41 47.38 -30.08
CA ALA A 108 -22.83 46.29 -30.96
C ALA A 108 -24.36 46.20 -31.06
N ASP A 109 -25.09 46.30 -29.95
CA ASP A 109 -26.55 46.34 -29.95
C ASP A 109 -27.09 47.56 -30.72
N LYS A 110 -26.40 48.71 -30.68
CA LYS A 110 -26.73 49.88 -31.53
C LYS A 110 -26.41 49.67 -33.01
N ALA A 111 -25.32 48.98 -33.35
CA ALA A 111 -25.03 48.64 -34.75
C ALA A 111 -26.11 47.70 -35.31
N VAL A 112 -26.44 46.63 -34.58
CA VAL A 112 -27.51 45.68 -34.94
C VAL A 112 -28.88 46.37 -35.02
N ALA A 113 -29.17 47.34 -34.16
CA ALA A 113 -30.43 48.10 -34.23
C ALA A 113 -30.54 48.94 -35.52
N VAL A 114 -29.44 49.53 -36.00
CA VAL A 114 -29.42 50.27 -37.27
C VAL A 114 -29.53 49.33 -38.48
N ASP A 115 -28.89 48.16 -38.43
CA ASP A 115 -29.01 47.12 -39.46
C ASP A 115 -30.41 46.45 -39.51
N VAL A 116 -31.29 46.73 -38.53
CA VAL A 116 -32.65 46.16 -38.41
C VAL A 116 -33.76 47.11 -38.90
N ASP A 117 -33.49 48.40 -39.09
CA ASP A 117 -34.44 49.32 -39.76
C ASP A 117 -34.47 49.10 -41.29
N ASP A 118 -33.54 48.32 -41.87
CA ASP A 118 -33.44 48.01 -43.31
C ASP A 118 -33.73 46.52 -43.62
N LEU A 119 -34.84 46.01 -43.07
CA LEU A 119 -35.23 44.60 -43.16
C LEU A 119 -35.38 44.08 -44.61
N GLU A 120 -35.80 44.93 -45.54
CA GLU A 120 -35.96 44.57 -46.96
C GLU A 120 -34.62 44.30 -47.68
N ALA A 121 -33.49 44.79 -47.15
CA ALA A 121 -32.15 44.54 -47.69
C ALA A 121 -31.44 43.33 -47.04
N SER A 122 -31.99 42.75 -45.97
CA SER A 122 -31.29 41.75 -45.15
C SER A 122 -30.96 40.43 -45.87
N GLU A 123 -31.74 40.05 -46.90
CA GLU A 123 -31.53 38.88 -47.76
C GLU A 123 -30.48 39.09 -48.88
N THR A 124 -29.38 39.80 -48.59
CA THR A 124 -28.25 39.83 -49.53
C THR A 124 -27.75 38.40 -49.81
N PRO A 125 -27.36 38.06 -51.07
CA PRO A 125 -26.90 36.73 -51.41
C PRO A 125 -25.63 36.33 -50.62
N GLU A 126 -24.80 37.30 -50.21
CA GLU A 126 -23.66 37.07 -49.32
C GLU A 126 -24.09 36.69 -47.89
N SER A 127 -25.13 37.33 -47.35
CA SER A 127 -25.72 36.97 -46.06
C SER A 127 -26.23 35.54 -46.05
N ILE A 128 -26.99 35.16 -47.09
CA ILE A 128 -27.55 33.81 -47.30
C ILE A 128 -26.43 32.77 -47.45
N LEU A 129 -25.42 33.02 -48.29
CA LEU A 129 -24.29 32.11 -48.48
C LEU A 129 -23.49 31.89 -47.18
N LEU A 130 -23.22 32.96 -46.42
CA LEU A 130 -22.53 32.85 -45.14
C LEU A 130 -23.38 32.17 -44.06
N GLY A 131 -24.71 32.37 -44.09
CA GLY A 131 -25.67 31.66 -43.24
C GLY A 131 -25.68 30.16 -43.54
N ALA A 132 -25.76 29.77 -44.81
CA ALA A 132 -25.74 28.38 -45.25
C ALA A 132 -24.42 27.64 -44.93
N VAL A 133 -23.29 28.36 -44.88
CA VAL A 133 -21.97 27.78 -44.57
C VAL A 133 -21.67 27.72 -43.06
N SER A 134 -22.08 28.71 -42.27
CA SER A 134 -21.64 28.86 -40.86
C SER A 134 -22.75 28.85 -39.82
N GLY A 135 -24.00 29.14 -40.18
CA GLY A 135 -25.09 29.38 -39.22
C GLY A 135 -24.97 30.68 -38.40
N ASP A 136 -23.78 31.27 -38.26
CA ASP A 136 -23.52 32.56 -37.59
C ASP A 136 -24.47 33.66 -38.10
N GLN A 137 -25.35 34.16 -37.22
CA GLN A 137 -26.28 35.27 -37.50
C GLN A 137 -25.51 36.59 -37.72
N SER A 138 -26.18 37.61 -38.29
CA SER A 138 -25.59 38.97 -38.40
C SER A 138 -25.10 39.48 -37.05
N LYS A 139 -25.91 39.31 -35.99
CA LYS A 139 -25.56 39.67 -34.61
C LYS A 139 -24.33 38.93 -34.08
N ASP A 140 -24.16 37.64 -34.36
CA ASP A 140 -22.96 36.91 -33.94
C ASP A 140 -21.71 37.46 -34.61
N ARG A 141 -21.82 37.94 -35.86
CA ARG A 141 -20.70 38.55 -36.60
C ARG A 141 -20.34 39.93 -36.01
N THR A 142 -21.32 40.78 -35.68
CA THR A 142 -21.07 42.07 -35.01
C THR A 142 -20.49 41.88 -33.61
N ASP A 143 -21.00 40.93 -32.82
CA ASP A 143 -20.47 40.62 -31.48
C ASP A 143 -19.08 39.97 -31.54
N ARG A 144 -18.76 39.24 -32.61
CA ARG A 144 -17.43 38.69 -32.89
C ARG A 144 -16.41 39.76 -33.30
N ALA A 145 -16.86 40.83 -33.97
CA ALA A 145 -16.02 41.96 -34.36
C ALA A 145 -15.82 42.98 -33.22
N LEU A 146 -16.89 43.39 -32.53
CA LEU A 146 -16.89 44.50 -31.57
C LEU A 146 -16.72 44.03 -30.12
N VAL A 147 -17.54 43.08 -29.66
CA VAL A 147 -17.62 42.68 -28.23
C VAL A 147 -16.53 41.68 -27.86
N THR A 148 -16.29 40.68 -28.71
CA THR A 148 -15.36 39.56 -28.46
C THR A 148 -13.90 39.99 -28.20
N PRO A 149 -13.33 41.02 -28.84
CA PRO A 149 -12.02 41.55 -28.45
C PRO A 149 -11.97 42.07 -27.01
N TRP A 150 -13.03 42.72 -26.53
CA TRP A 150 -13.13 43.20 -25.15
C TRP A 150 -13.41 42.07 -24.15
N LEU A 151 -14.22 41.07 -24.50
CA LEU A 151 -14.38 39.86 -23.68
C LEU A 151 -13.06 39.08 -23.52
N LYS A 152 -12.25 38.98 -24.58
CA LYS A 152 -10.89 38.40 -24.51
C LYS A 152 -9.96 39.22 -23.62
N PHE A 153 -10.06 40.55 -23.68
CA PHE A 153 -9.29 41.44 -22.82
C PHE A 153 -9.70 41.31 -21.34
N LEU A 154 -10.99 41.37 -21.03
CA LEU A 154 -11.53 41.17 -19.67
C LEU A 154 -11.15 39.80 -19.08
N TRP A 155 -11.21 38.74 -19.89
CA TRP A 155 -10.69 37.43 -19.48
C TRP A 155 -9.19 37.47 -19.11
N GLU A 156 -8.34 38.07 -19.95
CA GLU A 156 -6.90 38.15 -19.65
C GLU A 156 -6.61 39.13 -18.50
N SER A 157 -7.49 40.09 -18.22
CA SER A 157 -7.47 40.92 -17.00
C SER A 157 -7.79 40.10 -15.75
N TYR A 158 -8.86 39.29 -15.74
CA TYR A 158 -9.13 38.35 -14.64
C TYR A 158 -7.97 37.39 -14.42
N ARG A 159 -7.44 36.79 -15.50
CA ARG A 159 -6.26 35.91 -15.45
C ARG A 159 -5.04 36.63 -14.89
N THR A 160 -4.77 37.85 -15.33
CA THR A 160 -3.66 38.67 -14.84
C THR A 160 -3.78 38.95 -13.35
N SER A 161 -4.98 39.33 -12.87
CA SER A 161 -5.26 39.54 -11.45
C SER A 161 -5.10 38.26 -10.61
N LEU A 162 -5.50 37.09 -11.12
CA LEU A 162 -5.26 35.81 -10.45
C LEU A 162 -3.77 35.42 -10.47
N GLU A 163 -3.05 35.71 -11.55
CA GLU A 163 -1.61 35.45 -11.65
C GLU A 163 -0.76 36.40 -10.80
N THR A 164 -1.22 37.63 -10.53
CA THR A 164 -0.57 38.57 -9.59
C THR A 164 -0.89 38.19 -8.15
N LEU A 165 -2.15 37.94 -7.79
CA LEU A 165 -2.58 37.73 -6.40
C LEU A 165 -2.12 36.39 -5.79
N LYS A 166 -1.86 35.35 -6.59
CA LYS A 166 -1.55 33.98 -6.13
C LYS A 166 -0.45 33.87 -5.06
N ASN A 167 -0.56 32.78 -4.28
CA ASN A 167 0.42 32.28 -3.31
C ASN A 167 0.83 33.28 -2.20
N ASN A 168 -0.05 34.21 -1.82
CA ASN A 168 0.18 35.11 -0.69
C ASN A 168 -1.05 35.12 0.23
N ALA A 169 -0.89 34.70 1.49
CA ALA A 169 -1.96 34.59 2.47
C ALA A 169 -2.69 35.93 2.75
N ARG A 170 -1.99 37.07 2.66
CA ARG A 170 -2.59 38.40 2.88
C ARG A 170 -3.48 38.85 1.71
N LEU A 171 -3.31 38.26 0.52
CA LEU A 171 -4.06 38.58 -0.70
C LEU A 171 -5.11 37.51 -1.04
N GLU A 172 -5.31 36.54 -0.15
CA GLU A 172 -6.10 35.33 -0.38
C GLU A 172 -7.59 35.64 -0.58
N ALA A 173 -8.23 36.39 0.32
CA ALA A 173 -9.65 36.75 0.18
C ALA A 173 -9.97 37.44 -1.16
N ILE A 174 -9.11 38.37 -1.59
CA ILE A 174 -9.23 39.11 -2.86
C ILE A 174 -9.07 38.16 -4.05
N TYR A 175 -8.09 37.25 -3.99
CA TYR A 175 -7.88 36.23 -5.01
C TYR A 175 -9.13 35.35 -5.21
N GLN A 176 -9.78 34.95 -4.12
CA GLN A 176 -11.01 34.15 -4.17
C GLN A 176 -12.20 34.96 -4.71
N GLN A 177 -12.37 36.23 -4.29
CA GLN A 177 -13.39 37.14 -4.84
C GLN A 177 -13.22 37.30 -6.37
N VAL A 178 -11.99 37.54 -6.84
CA VAL A 178 -11.67 37.67 -8.26
C VAL A 178 -11.92 36.37 -9.03
N ALA A 179 -11.65 35.20 -8.43
CA ALA A 179 -11.98 33.91 -9.03
C ALA A 179 -13.50 33.71 -9.15
N GLN A 180 -14.27 34.09 -8.13
CA GLN A 180 -15.74 34.04 -8.16
C GLN A 180 -16.35 35.02 -9.18
N GLN A 181 -15.78 36.22 -9.33
CA GLN A 181 -16.14 37.15 -10.40
C GLN A 181 -15.84 36.56 -11.78
N ALA A 182 -14.67 35.94 -11.96
CA ALA A 182 -14.30 35.28 -13.22
C ALA A 182 -15.23 34.10 -13.58
N PHE A 183 -15.74 33.35 -12.59
CA PHE A 183 -16.79 32.35 -12.83
C PHE A 183 -18.11 32.99 -13.28
N ARG A 184 -18.55 34.09 -12.64
CA ARG A 184 -19.77 34.83 -13.06
C ARG A 184 -19.62 35.40 -14.47
N PHE A 185 -18.46 35.93 -14.84
CA PHE A 185 -18.13 36.34 -16.22
C PHE A 185 -18.24 35.16 -17.20
N CYS A 186 -17.68 34.00 -16.86
CA CYS A 186 -17.76 32.82 -17.72
C CYS A 186 -19.20 32.33 -17.93
N LEU A 187 -20.06 32.46 -16.92
CA LEU A 187 -21.49 32.13 -17.01
C LEU A 187 -22.27 33.18 -17.83
N LYS A 188 -22.15 34.48 -17.47
CA LYS A 188 -22.81 35.63 -18.13
C LYS A 188 -22.59 35.65 -19.64
N HIS A 189 -21.41 35.23 -20.10
CA HIS A 189 -21.03 35.23 -21.53
C HIS A 189 -20.79 33.81 -22.11
N GLN A 190 -21.29 32.75 -21.44
CA GLN A 190 -21.21 31.34 -21.89
C GLN A 190 -19.81 30.87 -22.35
N ARG A 191 -18.75 31.35 -21.71
CA ARG A 191 -17.34 31.16 -22.11
C ARG A 191 -16.77 29.80 -21.67
N LYS A 192 -17.32 28.72 -22.24
CA LYS A 192 -16.98 27.31 -21.91
C LYS A 192 -15.52 26.90 -22.19
N VAL A 193 -14.72 27.73 -22.89
CA VAL A 193 -13.27 27.49 -23.11
C VAL A 193 -12.43 28.16 -22.02
N GLU A 194 -12.68 29.45 -21.77
CA GLU A 194 -12.06 30.23 -20.71
C GLU A 194 -12.32 29.62 -19.33
N PHE A 195 -13.55 29.13 -19.08
CA PHE A 195 -13.92 28.45 -17.84
C PHE A 195 -13.04 27.23 -17.53
N ARG A 196 -12.73 26.38 -18.52
CA ARG A 196 -11.85 25.21 -18.33
C ARG A 196 -10.42 25.64 -18.01
N ARG A 197 -9.90 26.64 -18.72
CA ARG A 197 -8.59 27.25 -18.46
C ARG A 197 -8.51 27.88 -17.06
N LEU A 198 -9.59 28.48 -16.58
CA LEU A 198 -9.70 28.99 -15.22
C LEU A 198 -9.58 27.86 -14.20
N CYS A 199 -10.37 26.79 -14.34
CA CYS A 199 -10.32 25.63 -13.45
C CYS A 199 -8.92 24.99 -13.39
N GLU A 200 -8.28 24.79 -14.55
CA GLU A 200 -6.88 24.32 -14.66
C GLU A 200 -5.89 25.26 -13.95
N THR A 201 -6.03 26.58 -14.13
CA THR A 201 -5.20 27.60 -13.47
C THR A 201 -5.36 27.55 -11.95
N LEU A 202 -6.59 27.45 -11.45
CA LEU A 202 -6.87 27.37 -10.03
C LEU A 202 -6.42 26.03 -9.40
N ARG A 203 -6.35 24.93 -10.17
CA ARG A 203 -5.72 23.66 -9.74
C ARG A 203 -4.21 23.80 -9.66
N LEU A 204 -3.58 24.39 -10.68
CA LEU A 204 -2.14 24.66 -10.70
C LEU A 204 -1.73 25.52 -9.50
N HIS A 205 -2.48 26.59 -9.21
CA HIS A 205 -2.25 27.45 -8.05
C HIS A 205 -2.38 26.67 -6.73
N LEU A 206 -3.44 25.88 -6.53
CA LEU A 206 -3.59 25.04 -5.33
C LEU A 206 -2.44 24.02 -5.19
N SER A 207 -2.00 23.38 -6.29
CA SER A 207 -0.84 22.47 -6.29
C SER A 207 0.47 23.16 -5.91
N ASN A 208 0.56 24.47 -6.09
CA ASN A 208 1.73 25.26 -5.79
C ASN A 208 1.75 25.75 -4.33
N VAL A 209 0.59 25.85 -3.65
CA VAL A 209 0.53 26.16 -2.20
C VAL A 209 1.38 25.17 -1.41
N ALA A 210 1.23 23.86 -1.65
CA ALA A 210 2.03 22.82 -1.00
C ALA A 210 3.54 22.92 -1.30
N LYS A 211 3.93 23.35 -2.51
CA LYS A 211 5.35 23.49 -2.90
C LYS A 211 6.03 24.70 -2.26
N TYR A 212 5.29 25.78 -2.08
CA TYR A 212 5.81 27.07 -1.58
C TYR A 212 5.46 27.35 -0.11
N ALA A 213 4.98 26.35 0.63
CA ALA A 213 4.63 26.43 2.06
C ALA A 213 5.75 26.93 2.99
N HIS A 214 7.00 26.96 2.51
CA HIS A 214 8.17 27.48 3.23
C HIS A 214 8.37 29.01 3.12
N GLN A 215 7.56 29.71 2.32
CA GLN A 215 7.69 31.16 2.13
C GLN A 215 7.00 31.95 3.25
N THR A 216 7.54 33.12 3.58
CA THR A 216 7.09 33.94 4.75
C THR A 216 5.63 34.38 4.70
N HIS A 217 5.07 34.54 3.49
CA HIS A 217 3.66 34.88 3.27
C HIS A 217 2.86 33.71 2.64
N ALA A 218 3.33 32.47 2.79
CA ALA A 218 2.68 31.31 2.19
C ALA A 218 1.27 31.05 2.75
N ILE A 219 0.40 30.52 1.89
CA ILE A 219 -0.97 30.13 2.25
C ILE A 219 -0.92 28.83 3.08
N ASN A 220 -1.49 28.85 4.29
CA ASN A 220 -1.55 27.68 5.17
C ASN A 220 -2.95 27.06 5.18
N LEU A 221 -3.12 25.93 4.50
CA LEU A 221 -4.40 25.19 4.45
C LEU A 221 -4.80 24.53 5.79
N SER A 222 -3.97 24.64 6.84
CA SER A 222 -4.36 24.27 8.21
C SER A 222 -5.27 25.31 8.88
N ASP A 223 -5.30 26.54 8.34
CA ASP A 223 -6.13 27.63 8.82
C ASP A 223 -7.60 27.44 8.35
N PRO A 224 -8.58 27.43 9.26
CA PRO A 224 -9.98 27.16 8.91
C PRO A 224 -10.63 28.26 8.07
N GLU A 225 -10.16 29.51 8.11
CA GLU A 225 -10.77 30.61 7.35
C GLU A 225 -10.30 30.58 5.90
N ILE A 226 -8.97 30.50 5.69
CA ILE A 226 -8.35 30.28 4.38
C ILE A 226 -8.92 29.02 3.71
N LEU A 227 -9.07 27.92 4.46
CA LEU A 227 -9.63 26.69 3.92
C LEU A 227 -11.12 26.84 3.53
N GLN A 228 -11.90 27.60 4.29
CA GLN A 228 -13.29 27.91 3.96
C GLN A 228 -13.38 28.76 2.67
N HIS A 229 -12.56 29.79 2.49
CA HIS A 229 -12.56 30.60 1.26
C HIS A 229 -12.17 29.80 0.01
N HIS A 230 -11.21 28.88 0.15
CA HIS A 230 -10.85 27.91 -0.88
C HIS A 230 -12.02 26.95 -1.21
N LEU A 231 -12.73 26.45 -0.19
CA LEU A 231 -13.91 25.60 -0.37
C LEU A 231 -15.06 26.35 -1.05
N ASP A 232 -15.41 27.55 -0.59
CA ASP A 232 -16.49 28.39 -1.15
C ASP A 232 -16.27 28.67 -2.63
N THR A 233 -15.02 28.94 -3.02
CA THR A 233 -14.64 29.15 -4.42
C THR A 233 -14.68 27.86 -5.25
N ARG A 234 -14.39 26.69 -4.66
CA ARG A 234 -14.63 25.39 -5.32
C ARG A 234 -16.11 25.03 -5.44
N PHE A 235 -16.97 25.47 -4.51
CA PHE A 235 -18.42 25.35 -4.67
C PHE A 235 -18.96 26.29 -5.76
N ALA A 236 -18.44 27.52 -5.87
CA ALA A 236 -18.75 28.39 -7.01
C ALA A 236 -18.31 27.76 -8.36
N GLN A 237 -17.12 27.14 -8.40
CA GLN A 237 -16.62 26.37 -9.55
C GLN A 237 -17.55 25.19 -9.90
N LEU A 238 -18.01 24.44 -8.90
CA LEU A 238 -18.92 23.30 -9.09
C LEU A 238 -20.29 23.75 -9.62
N ASN A 239 -20.89 24.78 -9.02
CA ASN A 239 -22.19 25.33 -9.42
C ASN A 239 -22.14 25.79 -10.88
N THR A 240 -21.17 26.65 -11.21
CA THR A 240 -21.00 27.16 -12.58
C THR A 240 -20.58 26.09 -13.59
N SER A 241 -19.88 25.01 -13.17
CA SER A 241 -19.64 23.85 -14.04
C SER A 241 -20.93 23.12 -14.43
N VAL A 242 -21.88 23.00 -13.49
CA VAL A 242 -23.19 22.37 -13.71
C VAL A 242 -24.09 23.29 -14.53
N GLU A 243 -24.10 24.59 -14.24
CA GLU A 243 -24.88 25.60 -14.98
C GLU A 243 -24.36 25.88 -16.40
N LEU A 244 -23.09 25.58 -16.69
CA LEU A 244 -22.52 25.53 -18.05
C LEU A 244 -22.64 24.14 -18.71
N GLU A 245 -23.24 23.15 -18.04
CA GLU A 245 -23.37 21.75 -18.47
C GLU A 245 -22.03 21.04 -18.79
N LEU A 246 -20.94 21.50 -18.18
CA LEU A 246 -19.61 20.94 -18.38
C LEU A 246 -19.39 19.74 -17.46
N TRP A 247 -20.17 18.67 -17.66
CA TRP A 247 -20.24 17.51 -16.75
C TRP A 247 -18.87 16.88 -16.39
N GLN A 248 -17.94 16.81 -17.34
CA GLN A 248 -16.56 16.35 -17.07
C GLN A 248 -15.79 17.29 -16.14
N GLU A 249 -16.00 18.61 -16.26
CA GLU A 249 -15.37 19.62 -15.43
C GLU A 249 -16.05 19.75 -14.06
N ALA A 250 -17.37 19.57 -14.01
CA ALA A 250 -18.12 19.44 -12.77
C ALA A 250 -17.60 18.24 -11.97
N PHE A 251 -17.39 17.09 -12.62
CA PHE A 251 -16.80 15.91 -11.97
C PHE A 251 -15.38 16.18 -11.45
N ARG A 252 -14.48 16.80 -12.23
CA ARG A 252 -13.16 17.21 -11.73
C ARG A 252 -13.23 18.23 -10.58
N SER A 253 -14.24 19.10 -10.58
CA SER A 253 -14.49 20.08 -9.50
C SER A 253 -14.99 19.41 -8.21
N VAL A 254 -15.79 18.34 -8.31
CA VAL A 254 -16.15 17.46 -7.18
C VAL A 254 -14.91 16.84 -6.56
N GLU A 255 -13.95 16.39 -7.38
CA GLU A 255 -12.68 15.85 -6.87
C GLU A 255 -11.82 16.93 -6.19
N ASP A 256 -11.75 18.14 -6.76
CA ASP A 256 -11.07 19.28 -6.12
C ASP A 256 -11.68 19.62 -4.74
N VAL A 257 -13.02 19.59 -4.62
CA VAL A 257 -13.74 19.76 -3.35
C VAL A 257 -13.38 18.63 -2.38
N HIS A 258 -13.53 17.37 -2.80
CA HIS A 258 -13.29 16.21 -1.94
C HIS A 258 -11.84 16.19 -1.42
N ASN A 259 -10.86 16.53 -2.25
CA ASN A 259 -9.47 16.65 -1.85
C ASN A 259 -9.28 17.70 -0.73
N LEU A 260 -9.89 18.88 -0.84
CA LEU A 260 -9.88 19.88 0.23
C LEU A 260 -10.60 19.41 1.50
N LEU A 261 -11.72 18.69 1.36
CA LEU A 261 -12.44 18.10 2.50
C LEU A 261 -11.63 17.03 3.24
N THR A 262 -10.81 16.24 2.55
CA THR A 262 -9.89 15.29 3.21
C THR A 262 -8.68 15.95 3.86
N MET A 263 -8.32 17.17 3.44
CA MET A 263 -7.32 18.01 4.14
C MET A 263 -7.92 18.74 5.35
N ALA A 264 -9.25 18.88 5.41
CA ALA A 264 -9.94 19.62 6.47
C ALA A 264 -9.95 18.87 7.80
N LYS A 265 -9.30 19.44 8.82
CA LYS A 265 -9.36 18.94 10.21
C LYS A 265 -10.67 19.29 10.92
N LYS A 266 -11.45 20.24 10.38
CA LYS A 266 -12.73 20.71 10.94
C LYS A 266 -13.83 20.48 9.91
N ALA A 267 -15.00 20.02 10.35
CA ALA A 267 -16.13 19.79 9.46
C ALA A 267 -16.58 21.10 8.77
N PRO A 268 -16.91 21.07 7.47
CA PRO A 268 -17.41 22.22 6.73
C PRO A 268 -18.83 22.62 7.17
N ARG A 269 -19.25 23.84 6.82
CA ARG A 269 -20.61 24.33 7.07
C ARG A 269 -21.67 23.42 6.44
N PRO A 270 -22.65 22.88 7.19
CA PRO A 270 -23.64 21.93 6.66
C PRO A 270 -24.43 22.41 5.43
N ALA A 271 -24.77 23.70 5.35
CA ALA A 271 -25.45 24.26 4.18
C ALA A 271 -24.64 24.15 2.88
N MET A 272 -23.31 24.25 2.95
CA MET A 272 -22.43 24.04 1.79
C MET A 272 -22.38 22.57 1.39
N MET A 273 -22.45 21.66 2.37
CA MET A 273 -22.58 20.22 2.11
C MET A 273 -23.93 19.86 1.48
N ALA A 274 -25.03 20.50 1.89
CA ALA A 274 -26.32 20.32 1.23
C ALA A 274 -26.24 20.69 -0.26
N ASN A 275 -25.70 21.87 -0.60
CA ASN A 275 -25.51 22.28 -2.01
C ASN A 275 -24.57 21.30 -2.77
N TYR A 276 -23.48 20.85 -2.15
CA TYR A 276 -22.58 19.83 -2.73
C TYR A 276 -23.33 18.55 -3.11
N TYR A 277 -24.11 17.97 -2.20
CA TYR A 277 -24.86 16.74 -2.50
C TYR A 277 -26.02 16.97 -3.48
N GLU A 278 -26.64 18.16 -3.50
CA GLU A 278 -27.66 18.52 -4.51
C GLU A 278 -27.06 18.60 -5.93
N LYS A 279 -25.88 19.23 -6.08
CA LYS A 279 -25.18 19.28 -7.38
C LYS A 279 -24.67 17.88 -7.76
N LEU A 280 -24.30 17.04 -6.79
CA LEU A 280 -23.97 15.63 -7.04
C LEU A 280 -25.14 14.78 -7.54
N THR A 281 -26.38 14.95 -7.03
CA THR A 281 -27.53 14.20 -7.58
C THR A 281 -27.72 14.54 -9.06
N LYS A 282 -27.62 15.82 -9.43
CA LYS A 282 -27.69 16.29 -10.82
C LYS A 282 -26.58 15.69 -11.68
N ILE A 283 -25.33 15.74 -11.23
CA ILE A 283 -24.16 15.16 -11.95
C ILE A 283 -24.32 13.64 -12.13
N PHE A 284 -24.66 12.90 -11.08
CA PHE A 284 -24.75 11.44 -11.18
C PHE A 284 -25.90 10.99 -12.08
N ARG A 285 -27.05 11.68 -12.06
CA ARG A 285 -28.15 11.45 -13.01
C ARG A 285 -27.69 11.64 -14.47
N MET A 286 -27.05 12.77 -14.77
CA MET A 286 -26.56 13.05 -16.13
C MET A 286 -25.43 12.13 -16.58
N SER A 287 -24.69 11.53 -15.63
CA SER A 287 -23.70 10.48 -15.92
C SER A 287 -24.28 9.07 -16.10
N GLY A 288 -25.60 8.88 -15.98
CA GLY A 288 -26.27 7.57 -16.05
C GLY A 288 -26.11 6.67 -14.82
N ASN A 289 -25.47 7.15 -13.75
CA ASN A 289 -25.13 6.36 -12.57
C ASN A 289 -26.25 6.37 -11.50
N SER A 290 -27.32 5.61 -11.76
CA SER A 290 -28.48 5.40 -10.89
C SER A 290 -28.13 5.15 -9.41
N LEU A 291 -27.25 4.18 -9.13
CA LEU A 291 -26.81 3.82 -7.77
C LEU A 291 -26.16 4.99 -7.00
N TYR A 292 -25.28 5.74 -7.65
CA TYR A 292 -24.58 6.87 -7.04
C TYR A 292 -25.48 8.11 -6.93
N HIS A 293 -26.44 8.26 -7.84
CA HIS A 293 -27.49 9.29 -7.76
C HIS A 293 -28.40 9.07 -6.53
N ALA A 294 -28.89 7.85 -6.32
CA ALA A 294 -29.66 7.50 -5.13
C ALA A 294 -28.85 7.64 -3.83
N ALA A 295 -27.57 7.26 -3.84
CA ALA A 295 -26.67 7.49 -2.71
C ALA A 295 -26.45 8.98 -2.41
N ALA A 296 -26.38 9.84 -3.44
CA ALA A 296 -26.29 11.29 -3.28
C ALA A 296 -27.56 11.87 -2.64
N TRP A 297 -28.75 11.38 -3.03
CA TRP A 297 -30.01 11.77 -2.38
C TRP A 297 -30.07 11.35 -0.90
N GLY A 298 -29.67 10.11 -0.58
CA GLY A 298 -29.59 9.66 0.82
C GLY A 298 -28.63 10.52 1.67
N ARG A 299 -27.48 10.91 1.11
CA ARG A 299 -26.53 11.85 1.75
C ARG A 299 -27.12 13.25 1.91
N TYR A 300 -27.76 13.78 0.87
CA TYR A 300 -28.42 15.09 0.89
C TYR A 300 -29.49 15.14 1.99
N TYR A 301 -30.41 14.17 1.99
CA TYR A 301 -31.49 14.06 2.97
C TYR A 301 -30.95 13.98 4.39
N ALA A 302 -29.95 13.12 4.66
CA ALA A 302 -29.32 12.99 5.97
C ALA A 302 -28.73 14.31 6.51
N ILE A 303 -28.21 15.16 5.61
CA ILE A 303 -27.69 16.48 5.98
C ILE A 303 -28.82 17.49 6.19
N VAL A 304 -29.83 17.51 5.32
CA VAL A 304 -31.01 18.39 5.49
C VAL A 304 -31.76 18.06 6.79
N THR A 305 -31.95 16.78 7.14
CA THR A 305 -32.51 16.37 8.44
C THR A 305 -31.65 16.83 9.63
N SER A 306 -30.33 16.95 9.47
CA SER A 306 -29.43 17.41 10.53
C SER A 306 -29.37 18.94 10.69
N ILE A 307 -29.81 19.69 9.68
CA ILE A 307 -29.89 21.16 9.71
C ILE A 307 -31.22 21.62 10.32
N GLY A 308 -32.31 20.90 10.03
CA GLY A 308 -33.67 21.30 10.43
C GLY A 308 -34.18 22.52 9.65
N GLY A 309 -35.27 23.14 10.14
CA GLY A 309 -35.83 24.38 9.57
C GLY A 309 -36.52 24.23 8.21
N ARG A 310 -36.82 23.00 7.78
CA ARG A 310 -37.65 22.68 6.60
C ARG A 310 -39.10 22.42 7.03
N SER A 311 -40.07 22.66 6.14
CA SER A 311 -41.46 22.28 6.39
C SER A 311 -41.67 20.77 6.22
N ASP A 312 -42.68 20.21 6.87
CA ASP A 312 -43.01 18.78 6.77
C ASP A 312 -43.38 18.37 5.34
N GLU A 313 -43.95 19.28 4.54
CA GLU A 313 -44.21 19.07 3.11
C GLU A 313 -42.91 18.95 2.30
N GLU A 314 -41.93 19.82 2.53
CA GLU A 314 -40.62 19.72 1.89
C GLU A 314 -39.88 18.46 2.33
N MET A 315 -39.96 18.11 3.61
CA MET A 315 -39.38 16.87 4.13
C MET A 315 -40.06 15.62 3.54
N SER A 316 -41.38 15.64 3.36
CA SER A 316 -42.13 14.57 2.69
C SER A 316 -41.75 14.45 1.21
N ARG A 317 -41.66 15.58 0.50
CA ARG A 317 -41.23 15.64 -0.92
C ARG A 317 -39.79 15.10 -1.08
N LEU A 318 -38.88 15.48 -0.19
CA LEU A 318 -37.50 14.96 -0.17
C LEU A 318 -37.44 13.48 0.18
N ALA A 319 -38.20 13.01 1.17
CA ALA A 319 -38.30 11.59 1.51
C ALA A 319 -38.84 10.76 0.32
N GLY A 320 -39.88 11.26 -0.35
CA GLY A 320 -40.40 10.69 -1.60
C GLY A 320 -39.32 10.61 -2.68
N GLN A 321 -38.54 11.67 -2.88
CA GLN A 321 -37.49 11.69 -3.91
C GLN A 321 -36.30 10.78 -3.59
N VAL A 322 -35.90 10.64 -2.33
CA VAL A 322 -34.93 9.62 -1.89
C VAL A 322 -35.45 8.23 -2.24
N LEU A 323 -36.67 7.89 -1.84
CA LEU A 323 -37.25 6.56 -2.00
C LEU A 323 -37.48 6.21 -3.48
N VAL A 324 -38.02 7.12 -4.28
CA VAL A 324 -38.15 6.97 -5.74
C VAL A 324 -36.78 6.77 -6.41
N SER A 325 -35.77 7.56 -6.02
CA SER A 325 -34.42 7.41 -6.61
C SER A 325 -33.79 6.04 -6.31
N ALA A 326 -34.07 5.44 -5.14
CA ALA A 326 -33.60 4.11 -4.78
C ALA A 326 -34.40 2.99 -5.46
N LEU A 327 -35.73 3.13 -5.57
CA LEU A 327 -36.60 2.18 -6.26
C LEU A 327 -36.32 2.14 -7.78
N ALA A 328 -36.00 3.30 -8.38
CA ALA A 328 -35.64 3.46 -9.79
C ALA A 328 -34.27 2.87 -10.19
N VAL A 329 -33.51 2.31 -9.24
CA VAL A 329 -32.34 1.47 -9.55
C VAL A 329 -32.85 0.07 -9.95
N PRO A 330 -32.49 -0.48 -11.12
CA PRO A 330 -32.85 -1.84 -11.49
C PRO A 330 -32.35 -2.92 -10.51
N VAL A 331 -33.16 -3.95 -10.36
CA VAL A 331 -32.82 -5.15 -9.56
C VAL A 331 -31.69 -5.89 -10.25
N GLY A 332 -30.67 -6.29 -9.49
CA GLY A 332 -29.50 -7.01 -10.00
C GLY A 332 -28.34 -6.13 -10.49
N GLN A 333 -28.56 -4.83 -10.78
CA GLN A 333 -27.54 -3.97 -11.41
C GLN A 333 -26.22 -3.93 -10.60
N ARG A 334 -25.21 -4.65 -11.10
CA ARG A 334 -23.85 -4.71 -10.57
C ARG A 334 -22.93 -3.73 -11.30
N SER A 335 -21.90 -3.24 -10.59
CA SER A 335 -20.81 -2.43 -11.17
C SER A 335 -19.69 -3.32 -11.74
N ASP A 336 -20.08 -4.40 -12.42
CA ASP A 336 -19.20 -5.48 -12.89
C ASP A 336 -18.77 -5.34 -14.37
N ASP A 337 -18.76 -4.12 -14.92
CA ASP A 337 -17.83 -3.81 -16.02
C ASP A 337 -16.40 -3.98 -15.47
N ASP A 338 -15.57 -4.85 -16.07
CA ASP A 338 -14.20 -5.06 -15.57
C ASP A 338 -13.32 -3.79 -15.66
N GLU A 339 -13.61 -2.87 -16.58
CA GLU A 339 -13.01 -1.54 -16.58
C GLU A 339 -13.56 -0.62 -15.47
N GLY A 340 -14.81 -0.83 -15.06
CA GLY A 340 -15.56 -0.06 -14.07
C GLY A 340 -15.11 -0.30 -12.63
N LYS A 341 -14.60 -1.49 -12.32
CA LYS A 341 -14.10 -1.88 -10.98
C LYS A 341 -13.03 -0.93 -10.43
N SER A 342 -12.24 -0.29 -11.31
CA SER A 342 -11.26 0.74 -10.94
C SER A 342 -11.88 2.12 -10.58
N LYS A 343 -13.04 2.44 -11.14
CA LYS A 343 -13.74 3.74 -11.02
C LYS A 343 -14.71 3.73 -9.83
N SER A 344 -15.34 2.58 -9.57
CA SER A 344 -16.30 2.34 -8.48
C SER A 344 -15.85 2.81 -7.08
N PRO A 345 -14.65 2.49 -6.58
CA PRO A 345 -14.19 2.96 -5.26
C PRO A 345 -13.90 4.48 -5.23
N ARG A 346 -13.43 5.06 -6.35
CA ARG A 346 -13.22 6.51 -6.48
C ARG A 346 -14.55 7.26 -6.38
N LEU A 347 -15.58 6.78 -7.08
CA LEU A 347 -16.95 7.32 -7.01
C LEU A 347 -17.55 7.22 -5.59
N ALA A 348 -17.32 6.10 -4.89
CA ALA A 348 -17.75 5.93 -3.51
C ALA A 348 -17.09 6.94 -2.55
N ALA A 349 -15.79 7.17 -2.70
CA ALA A 349 -15.04 8.12 -1.87
C ALA A 349 -15.60 9.55 -1.96
N LEU A 350 -15.99 10.02 -3.15
CA LEU A 350 -16.57 11.37 -3.35
C LEU A 350 -17.90 11.59 -2.58
N LEU A 351 -18.62 10.52 -2.25
CA LEU A 351 -19.82 10.49 -1.41
C LEU A 351 -19.52 10.20 0.08
N GLY A 352 -18.25 10.13 0.46
CA GLY A 352 -17.79 9.73 1.78
C GLY A 352 -18.12 8.27 2.12
N LEU A 353 -18.28 7.39 1.12
CA LEU A 353 -18.59 5.97 1.31
C LEU A 353 -17.32 5.13 1.18
N THR A 354 -17.10 4.21 2.13
CA THR A 354 -15.93 3.30 2.16
C THR A 354 -16.07 2.10 1.21
N LYS A 355 -17.28 1.83 0.73
CA LYS A 355 -17.64 0.78 -0.23
C LYS A 355 -18.64 1.36 -1.23
N ALA A 356 -18.71 0.77 -2.43
CA ALA A 356 -19.72 1.14 -3.41
C ALA A 356 -21.15 0.89 -2.84
N PRO A 357 -22.10 1.80 -3.07
CA PRO A 357 -23.49 1.61 -2.63
C PRO A 357 -24.15 0.47 -3.41
N THR A 358 -25.05 -0.28 -2.76
CA THR A 358 -25.87 -1.32 -3.37
C THR A 358 -27.34 -0.98 -3.18
N ARG A 359 -28.21 -1.37 -4.13
CA ARG A 359 -29.67 -1.09 -4.06
C ARG A 359 -30.29 -1.50 -2.71
N ALA A 360 -30.02 -2.73 -2.26
CA ALA A 360 -30.49 -3.23 -0.97
C ALA A 360 -29.90 -2.47 0.24
N GLY A 361 -28.65 -1.99 0.15
CA GLY A 361 -28.06 -1.16 1.18
C GLY A 361 -28.69 0.24 1.27
N LEU A 362 -29.02 0.83 0.12
CA LEU A 362 -29.70 2.13 0.02
C LEU A 362 -31.13 2.07 0.55
N LEU A 363 -31.88 1.02 0.21
CA LEU A 363 -33.23 0.82 0.75
C LEU A 363 -33.19 0.58 2.27
N LYS A 364 -32.26 -0.22 2.79
CA LYS A 364 -32.09 -0.41 4.24
C LYS A 364 -31.66 0.88 4.97
N ASP A 365 -30.82 1.71 4.37
CA ASP A 365 -30.47 3.05 4.91
C ASP A 365 -31.66 4.02 4.86
N ALA A 366 -32.50 3.99 3.82
CA ALA A 366 -33.73 4.79 3.76
C ALA A 366 -34.77 4.35 4.82
N LEU A 367 -34.97 3.05 5.01
CA LEU A 367 -35.86 2.50 6.04
C LEU A 367 -35.40 2.87 7.45
N SER A 368 -34.10 2.79 7.75
CA SER A 368 -33.52 3.20 9.05
C SER A 368 -33.61 4.70 9.35
N ARG A 369 -34.06 5.51 8.39
CA ARG A 369 -34.22 6.98 8.47
C ARG A 369 -35.70 7.41 8.41
N ASP A 370 -36.64 6.50 8.64
CA ASP A 370 -38.10 6.74 8.56
C ASP A 370 -38.60 7.28 7.20
N VAL A 371 -37.82 7.14 6.11
CA VAL A 371 -38.16 7.73 4.80
C VAL A 371 -39.50 7.20 4.29
N LEU A 372 -39.79 5.91 4.49
CA LEU A 372 -41.08 5.29 4.14
C LEU A 372 -42.25 5.88 4.96
N ARG A 373 -42.04 6.28 6.23
CA ARG A 373 -43.07 6.93 7.06
C ARG A 373 -43.40 8.32 6.55
N LEU A 374 -42.39 9.09 6.12
CA LEU A 374 -42.51 10.49 5.70
C LEU A 374 -42.90 10.67 4.22
N SER A 375 -42.62 9.69 3.34
CA SER A 375 -42.92 9.77 1.91
C SER A 375 -44.43 9.91 1.59
N PRO A 376 -44.80 10.46 0.41
CA PRO A 376 -46.18 10.47 -0.09
C PRO A 376 -46.78 9.07 -0.25
N VAL A 377 -48.10 8.94 -0.07
CA VAL A 377 -48.83 7.66 -0.08
C VAL A 377 -48.58 6.85 -1.36
N SER A 378 -48.62 7.49 -2.53
CA SER A 378 -48.36 6.85 -3.83
C SER A 378 -46.95 6.27 -3.99
N ILE A 379 -45.99 6.72 -3.17
CA ILE A 379 -44.61 6.20 -3.15
C ILE A 379 -44.49 5.07 -2.12
N LYS A 380 -45.30 5.07 -1.05
CA LYS A 380 -45.43 3.92 -0.13
C LYS A 380 -46.05 2.72 -0.84
N THR A 381 -47.14 2.92 -1.57
CA THR A 381 -47.76 1.84 -2.36
C THR A 381 -46.81 1.30 -3.42
N LEU A 382 -46.04 2.16 -4.10
CA LEU A 382 -44.99 1.75 -5.03
C LEU A 382 -43.87 0.94 -4.35
N TYR A 383 -43.41 1.32 -3.16
CA TYR A 383 -42.45 0.55 -2.37
C TYR A 383 -43.00 -0.85 -2.02
N ASN A 384 -44.21 -0.90 -1.46
CA ASN A 384 -44.85 -2.16 -1.06
C ASN A 384 -45.02 -3.12 -2.25
N LEU A 385 -45.43 -2.60 -3.43
CA LEU A 385 -45.61 -3.40 -4.65
C LEU A 385 -44.29 -3.87 -5.28
N LEU A 386 -43.21 -3.09 -5.17
CA LEU A 386 -41.91 -3.45 -5.77
C LEU A 386 -41.02 -4.31 -4.89
N GLU A 387 -41.05 -4.14 -3.56
CA GLU A 387 -40.17 -4.89 -2.64
C GLU A 387 -40.90 -6.01 -1.90
N ASP A 388 -42.04 -5.71 -1.26
CA ASP A 388 -42.71 -6.61 -0.32
C ASP A 388 -43.71 -7.57 -1.00
N SER A 389 -44.38 -7.16 -2.08
CA SER A 389 -45.38 -7.97 -2.81
C SER A 389 -44.78 -8.88 -3.89
N PHE A 390 -45.51 -9.96 -4.20
CA PHE A 390 -45.11 -11.00 -5.15
C PHE A 390 -46.29 -11.42 -6.04
N ASP A 391 -46.70 -10.50 -6.92
CA ASP A 391 -47.85 -10.68 -7.81
C ASP A 391 -47.43 -10.53 -9.29
N PRO A 392 -46.54 -11.40 -9.83
CA PRO A 392 -45.89 -11.18 -11.12
C PRO A 392 -46.85 -11.01 -12.31
N LEU A 393 -48.07 -11.54 -12.24
CA LEU A 393 -49.09 -11.36 -13.29
C LEU A 393 -49.77 -9.99 -13.24
N ASN A 394 -49.92 -9.41 -12.04
CA ASN A 394 -50.67 -8.16 -11.82
C ASN A 394 -49.76 -6.94 -11.56
N LEU A 395 -48.46 -7.14 -11.33
CA LEU A 395 -47.47 -6.11 -10.98
C LEU A 395 -47.49 -4.91 -11.96
N CYS A 396 -47.53 -5.17 -13.25
CA CYS A 396 -47.51 -4.11 -14.26
C CYS A 396 -48.84 -3.34 -14.28
N ALA A 397 -49.97 -4.04 -14.24
CA ALA A 397 -51.30 -3.45 -14.24
C ALA A 397 -51.58 -2.60 -12.99
N SER A 398 -51.10 -3.01 -11.82
CA SER A 398 -51.28 -2.28 -10.56
C SER A 398 -50.37 -1.06 -10.42
N ILE A 399 -49.14 -1.11 -10.97
CA ILE A 399 -48.18 0.01 -10.88
C ILE A 399 -48.39 1.05 -12.00
N THR A 400 -48.90 0.68 -13.18
CA THR A 400 -49.19 1.63 -14.28
C THR A 400 -49.96 2.90 -13.84
N PRO A 401 -51.11 2.83 -13.13
CA PRO A 401 -51.82 4.02 -12.66
C PRO A 401 -51.06 4.81 -11.56
N ILE A 402 -50.14 4.15 -10.85
CA ILE A 402 -49.25 4.81 -9.89
C ILE A 402 -48.13 5.57 -10.63
N LEU A 403 -47.61 5.03 -11.75
CA LEU A 403 -46.63 5.72 -12.58
C LEU A 403 -47.24 6.91 -13.33
N SER A 404 -48.47 6.81 -13.86
CA SER A 404 -49.11 7.95 -14.53
C SER A 404 -49.44 9.08 -13.55
N THR A 405 -49.87 8.77 -12.33
CA THR A 405 -50.13 9.79 -11.29
C THR A 405 -48.85 10.36 -10.66
N LEU A 406 -47.78 9.57 -10.50
CA LEU A 406 -46.49 10.07 -10.02
C LEU A 406 -45.76 10.90 -11.07
N CYS A 407 -45.80 10.52 -12.35
CA CYS A 407 -45.02 11.10 -13.44
C CYS A 407 -45.85 12.03 -14.35
N ALA A 408 -46.90 12.66 -13.83
CA ALA A 408 -47.55 13.80 -14.47
C ALA A 408 -46.61 15.01 -14.56
N ASP A 409 -46.77 15.86 -15.59
CA ASP A 409 -45.75 16.83 -16.01
C ASP A 409 -45.34 17.88 -14.95
N ASP A 410 -46.26 18.23 -14.03
CA ASP A 410 -46.00 19.17 -12.93
C ASP A 410 -45.10 18.61 -11.81
N THR A 411 -44.72 17.32 -11.84
CA THR A 411 -44.01 16.67 -10.72
C THR A 411 -42.49 16.60 -10.90
N PRO A 412 -41.70 16.61 -9.80
CA PRO A 412 -40.27 16.34 -9.87
C PRO A 412 -39.94 14.87 -10.23
N TYR A 413 -40.94 14.01 -10.41
CA TYR A 413 -40.77 12.56 -10.61
C TYR A 413 -40.81 12.13 -12.08
N VAL A 414 -41.31 12.96 -13.01
CA VAL A 414 -41.34 12.72 -14.47
C VAL A 414 -40.03 12.10 -14.96
N SER A 415 -38.91 12.68 -14.56
CA SER A 415 -37.57 12.25 -14.98
C SER A 415 -37.11 10.86 -14.50
N TYR A 416 -37.83 10.22 -13.57
CA TYR A 416 -37.55 8.85 -13.14
C TYR A 416 -38.38 7.81 -13.91
N ARG A 417 -39.40 8.22 -14.68
CA ARG A 417 -40.31 7.33 -15.43
C ARG A 417 -39.58 6.19 -16.20
N PRO A 418 -38.63 6.45 -17.11
CA PRO A 418 -37.92 5.39 -17.85
C PRO A 418 -36.96 4.56 -16.98
N PHE A 419 -36.58 5.03 -15.79
CA PHE A 419 -35.77 4.27 -14.83
C PHE A 419 -36.65 3.34 -13.97
N LEU A 420 -37.81 3.83 -13.53
CA LEU A 420 -38.84 3.05 -12.83
C LEU A 420 -39.41 1.96 -13.73
N ALA A 421 -39.72 2.25 -14.99
CA ALA A 421 -40.19 1.26 -15.96
C ALA A 421 -39.17 0.11 -16.14
N ARG A 422 -37.87 0.43 -16.24
CA ARG A 422 -36.78 -0.57 -16.30
C ARG A 422 -36.62 -1.33 -14.99
N ALA A 423 -36.72 -0.67 -13.85
CA ALA A 423 -36.62 -1.32 -12.54
C ALA A 423 -37.79 -2.29 -12.30
N LEU A 424 -39.01 -1.90 -12.66
CA LEU A 424 -40.18 -2.76 -12.66
C LEU A 424 -40.00 -3.96 -13.59
N LEU A 425 -39.51 -3.77 -14.83
CA LEU A 425 -39.22 -4.88 -15.74
C LEU A 425 -38.18 -5.86 -15.16
N SER A 426 -37.13 -5.37 -14.50
CA SER A 426 -36.17 -6.24 -13.80
C SER A 426 -36.79 -7.01 -12.62
N ARG A 427 -37.72 -6.40 -11.87
CA ARG A 427 -38.46 -7.07 -10.78
C ARG A 427 -39.43 -8.12 -11.33
N LEU A 428 -40.18 -7.80 -12.38
CA LEU A 428 -41.06 -8.73 -13.09
C LEU A 428 -40.30 -9.97 -13.56
N LEU A 429 -39.20 -9.78 -14.30
CA LEU A 429 -38.40 -10.89 -14.81
C LEU A 429 -37.77 -11.73 -13.68
N SER A 430 -37.37 -11.09 -12.57
CA SER A 430 -36.87 -11.80 -11.38
C SER A 430 -37.97 -12.62 -10.68
N GLN A 431 -39.18 -12.09 -10.55
CA GLN A 431 -40.31 -12.84 -9.97
C GLN A 431 -40.74 -14.00 -10.89
N LEU A 432 -40.85 -13.77 -12.20
CA LEU A 432 -41.16 -14.82 -13.18
C LEU A 432 -40.12 -15.96 -13.14
N SER A 433 -38.83 -15.64 -13.02
CA SER A 433 -37.74 -16.64 -12.93
C SER A 433 -37.78 -17.50 -11.65
N GLN A 434 -38.54 -17.12 -10.63
CA GLN A 434 -38.73 -17.93 -9.40
C GLN A 434 -39.92 -18.90 -9.51
N VAL A 435 -40.80 -18.73 -10.50
CA VAL A 435 -42.06 -19.51 -10.64
C VAL A 435 -42.08 -20.34 -11.92
N TYR A 436 -41.56 -19.81 -13.02
CA TYR A 436 -41.61 -20.43 -14.34
C TYR A 436 -40.26 -21.01 -14.73
N SER A 437 -40.25 -22.27 -15.19
CA SER A 437 -39.11 -22.87 -15.89
C SER A 437 -39.11 -22.53 -17.38
N THR A 438 -40.30 -22.42 -17.99
CA THR A 438 -40.52 -22.03 -19.38
C THR A 438 -41.71 -21.08 -19.49
N LEU A 439 -41.62 -20.11 -20.41
CA LEU A 439 -42.62 -19.06 -20.61
C LEU A 439 -42.59 -18.57 -22.07
N LYS A 440 -43.75 -18.28 -22.68
CA LYS A 440 -43.79 -17.80 -24.09
C LYS A 440 -43.44 -16.32 -24.20
N ILE A 441 -42.67 -15.94 -25.23
CA ILE A 441 -42.29 -14.53 -25.51
C ILE A 441 -43.55 -13.65 -25.64
N SER A 442 -44.56 -14.12 -26.36
CA SER A 442 -45.87 -13.47 -26.49
C SER A 442 -46.57 -13.21 -25.16
N ALA A 443 -46.50 -14.15 -24.20
CA ALA A 443 -47.07 -13.98 -22.86
C ALA A 443 -46.28 -12.96 -22.02
N LEU A 444 -44.95 -12.89 -22.16
CA LEU A 444 -44.15 -11.84 -21.51
C LEU A 444 -44.51 -10.45 -22.05
N ILE A 445 -44.65 -10.32 -23.37
CA ILE A 445 -45.07 -9.08 -24.02
C ILE A 445 -46.45 -8.67 -23.49
N GLU A 446 -47.38 -9.62 -23.32
CA GLU A 446 -48.72 -9.34 -22.78
C GLU A 446 -48.72 -8.83 -21.35
N LEU A 447 -47.87 -9.35 -20.47
CA LEU A 447 -47.69 -8.81 -19.12
C LEU A 447 -47.06 -7.40 -19.11
N VAL A 448 -46.30 -7.05 -20.15
CA VAL A 448 -45.60 -5.76 -20.27
C VAL A 448 -46.43 -4.69 -21.02
N LYS A 449 -47.43 -5.07 -21.82
CA LYS A 449 -48.34 -4.17 -22.56
C LYS A 449 -48.81 -2.93 -21.75
N PRO A 450 -49.20 -3.03 -20.46
CA PRO A 450 -49.68 -1.87 -19.68
C PRO A 450 -48.66 -0.73 -19.48
N LEU A 451 -47.36 -0.96 -19.72
CA LEU A 451 -46.31 0.02 -19.44
C LEU A 451 -46.05 1.00 -20.60
N GLU A 452 -46.57 0.71 -21.80
CA GLU A 452 -46.49 1.49 -23.06
C GLU A 452 -45.08 1.85 -23.61
N GLU A 453 -44.04 1.89 -22.77
CA GLU A 453 -42.67 2.31 -23.09
C GLU A 453 -41.79 1.24 -23.76
N PHE A 454 -42.25 -0.02 -23.80
CA PHE A 454 -41.45 -1.15 -24.29
C PHE A 454 -42.13 -1.91 -25.43
N GLY A 455 -41.61 -1.77 -26.65
CA GLY A 455 -41.90 -2.71 -27.74
C GLY A 455 -41.27 -4.08 -27.48
N GLY A 456 -41.76 -5.14 -28.12
CA GLY A 456 -41.31 -6.52 -27.87
C GLY A 456 -39.79 -6.72 -28.00
N GLU A 457 -39.18 -6.16 -29.04
CA GLU A 457 -37.72 -6.14 -29.25
C GLU A 457 -36.96 -5.50 -28.08
N HIS A 458 -37.52 -4.46 -27.46
CA HIS A 458 -36.90 -3.77 -26.33
C HIS A 458 -36.98 -4.60 -25.04
N VAL A 459 -38.07 -5.36 -24.86
CA VAL A 459 -38.21 -6.33 -23.75
C VAL A 459 -37.19 -7.45 -23.90
N GLU A 460 -37.03 -8.01 -25.10
CA GLU A 460 -36.07 -9.08 -25.38
C GLU A 460 -34.61 -8.59 -25.25
N ALA A 461 -34.29 -7.43 -25.82
CA ALA A 461 -32.96 -6.81 -25.67
C ALA A 461 -32.64 -6.49 -24.19
N TYR A 462 -33.64 -6.12 -23.39
CA TYR A 462 -33.47 -5.93 -21.95
C TYR A 462 -33.22 -7.25 -21.22
N LEU A 463 -34.00 -8.30 -21.53
CA LEU A 463 -33.85 -9.66 -21.00
C LEU A 463 -32.46 -10.24 -21.31
N MET A 464 -32.02 -10.15 -22.55
CA MET A 464 -30.66 -10.57 -22.97
C MET A 464 -29.58 -9.69 -22.35
N GLY A 465 -29.89 -8.41 -22.08
CA GLY A 465 -29.06 -7.53 -21.25
C GLY A 465 -28.90 -8.03 -19.81
N CYS A 466 -29.98 -8.44 -19.14
CA CYS A 466 -29.94 -9.04 -17.81
C CYS A 466 -29.15 -10.36 -17.80
N ALA A 467 -29.33 -11.20 -18.83
CA ALA A 467 -28.55 -12.43 -18.98
C ALA A 467 -27.05 -12.16 -19.15
N ARG A 468 -26.68 -11.19 -20.01
CA ARG A 468 -25.28 -10.76 -20.22
C ARG A 468 -24.65 -10.16 -18.96
N ARG A 469 -25.42 -9.46 -18.12
CA ARG A 469 -24.96 -8.92 -16.83
C ARG A 469 -24.89 -9.99 -15.71
N GLY A 470 -25.33 -11.22 -15.98
CA GLY A 470 -25.41 -12.28 -14.97
C GLY A 470 -26.46 -12.03 -13.89
N GLU A 471 -27.49 -11.24 -14.19
CA GLU A 471 -28.59 -10.94 -13.27
C GLU A 471 -29.66 -12.04 -13.28
N LEU A 472 -29.86 -12.67 -14.46
CA LEU A 472 -30.81 -13.74 -14.70
C LEU A 472 -30.14 -14.84 -15.53
N ARG A 473 -30.55 -16.10 -15.34
CA ARG A 473 -30.10 -17.24 -16.14
C ARG A 473 -31.21 -17.65 -17.09
N VAL A 474 -31.03 -17.35 -18.38
CA VAL A 474 -32.07 -17.44 -19.41
C VAL A 474 -31.48 -17.99 -20.70
N ARG A 475 -32.25 -18.81 -21.42
CA ARG A 475 -32.08 -19.13 -22.84
C ARG A 475 -33.35 -18.71 -23.58
N VAL A 476 -33.21 -18.11 -24.75
CA VAL A 476 -34.34 -17.80 -25.65
C VAL A 476 -34.28 -18.76 -26.82
N ASP A 477 -35.40 -19.40 -27.13
CA ASP A 477 -35.59 -20.22 -28.32
C ASP A 477 -36.66 -19.58 -29.21
N HIS A 478 -36.20 -18.97 -30.30
CA HIS A 478 -37.07 -18.33 -31.28
C HIS A 478 -37.83 -19.34 -32.15
N ALA A 479 -37.41 -20.60 -32.23
CA ALA A 479 -38.11 -21.62 -33.02
C ALA A 479 -39.41 -22.12 -32.34
N SER A 480 -39.49 -22.00 -31.01
CA SER A 480 -40.71 -22.28 -30.22
C SER A 480 -41.37 -21.04 -29.62
N GLU A 481 -40.79 -19.85 -29.86
CA GLU A 481 -41.12 -18.59 -29.18
C GLU A 481 -41.11 -18.69 -27.64
N THR A 482 -40.14 -19.42 -27.07
CA THR A 482 -40.04 -19.63 -25.61
C THR A 482 -38.80 -19.04 -24.96
N ILE A 483 -38.98 -18.65 -23.71
CA ILE A 483 -37.98 -18.20 -22.75
C ILE A 483 -37.85 -19.32 -21.73
N ILE A 484 -36.64 -19.86 -21.58
CA ILE A 484 -36.31 -20.96 -20.67
C ILE A 484 -35.43 -20.40 -19.54
N PHE A 485 -35.93 -20.41 -18.31
CA PHE A 485 -35.18 -19.99 -17.13
C PHE A 485 -34.29 -21.16 -16.66
N THR A 486 -32.97 -20.98 -16.66
CA THR A 486 -32.00 -22.07 -16.52
C THR A 486 -31.44 -22.22 -15.10
N ASP A 487 -32.12 -23.04 -14.32
CA ASP A 487 -31.77 -23.42 -12.94
C ASP A 487 -30.97 -24.74 -12.91
N ASP A 488 -29.68 -24.66 -13.27
CA ASP A 488 -28.77 -25.81 -13.23
C ASP A 488 -28.36 -26.17 -11.80
N ALA A 489 -28.89 -27.30 -11.33
CA ALA A 489 -28.65 -27.86 -10.00
C ALA A 489 -27.19 -28.28 -9.73
N PHE A 490 -26.39 -28.56 -10.76
CA PHE A 490 -25.02 -29.07 -10.65
C PHE A 490 -23.95 -28.14 -11.22
N GLY A 491 -24.34 -26.99 -11.78
CA GLY A 491 -23.43 -26.00 -12.36
C GLY A 491 -22.34 -25.51 -11.40
N HIS A 492 -21.16 -25.21 -11.96
CA HIS A 492 -19.94 -24.89 -11.21
C HIS A 492 -20.11 -23.61 -10.36
N PRO A 493 -19.55 -23.53 -9.13
CA PRO A 493 -19.71 -22.36 -8.28
C PRO A 493 -19.11 -21.07 -8.87
N ASP A 494 -18.08 -21.16 -9.73
CA ASP A 494 -17.54 -19.98 -10.41
C ASP A 494 -18.47 -19.45 -11.54
N ASP A 495 -19.32 -20.32 -12.12
CA ASP A 495 -20.41 -19.89 -13.02
C ASP A 495 -21.60 -19.30 -12.24
N SER A 496 -21.70 -19.53 -10.93
CA SER A 496 -22.55 -18.72 -10.03
C SER A 496 -21.84 -17.43 -9.63
N ASN A 497 -21.54 -16.60 -10.63
CA ASN A 497 -21.18 -15.20 -10.41
C ASN A 497 -22.35 -14.40 -9.76
N VAL A 498 -23.56 -14.96 -9.79
CA VAL A 498 -24.72 -14.57 -8.96
C VAL A 498 -24.39 -14.77 -7.47
N ALA A 499 -24.26 -13.66 -6.76
CA ALA A 499 -24.03 -13.53 -5.31
C ALA A 499 -22.76 -14.19 -4.72
N GLY A 500 -21.82 -13.35 -4.27
CA GLY A 500 -20.82 -13.80 -3.29
C GLY A 500 -21.47 -14.15 -1.94
N PRO A 501 -20.77 -14.84 -1.02
CA PRO A 501 -21.37 -15.37 0.20
C PRO A 501 -22.06 -14.32 1.08
N SER A 502 -21.59 -13.07 1.09
CA SER A 502 -22.23 -11.96 1.82
C SER A 502 -23.49 -11.38 1.15
N THR A 503 -23.76 -11.67 -0.13
CA THR A 503 -25.00 -11.28 -0.82
C THR A 503 -26.02 -12.41 -0.89
N ALA A 504 -25.57 -13.67 -0.89
CA ALA A 504 -26.46 -14.84 -0.91
C ALA A 504 -27.45 -14.84 0.28
N SER A 505 -27.00 -14.43 1.48
CA SER A 505 -27.88 -14.31 2.65
C SER A 505 -28.96 -13.23 2.49
N ALA A 506 -28.70 -12.15 1.75
CA ALA A 506 -29.66 -11.05 1.57
C ALA A 506 -30.63 -11.28 0.40
N LEU A 507 -30.28 -12.16 -0.54
CA LEU A 507 -31.20 -12.66 -1.57
C LEU A 507 -32.17 -13.70 -0.98
N ARG A 508 -31.70 -14.57 -0.08
CA ARG A 508 -32.52 -15.61 0.56
C ARG A 508 -33.68 -15.06 1.39
N ASP A 509 -33.53 -13.90 2.02
CA ASP A 509 -34.61 -13.20 2.72
C ASP A 509 -35.72 -12.66 1.77
N ALA A 510 -35.46 -12.60 0.46
CA ALA A 510 -36.34 -11.99 -0.55
C ALA A 510 -36.80 -12.97 -1.67
N THR A 511 -36.33 -14.22 -1.65
CA THR A 511 -36.79 -15.28 -2.57
C THR A 511 -37.85 -16.14 -1.90
N ILE A 512 -39.08 -16.14 -2.43
CA ILE A 512 -40.21 -16.89 -1.86
C ILE A 512 -40.10 -18.39 -2.15
N GLN A 513 -39.41 -18.78 -3.22
CA GLN A 513 -39.00 -20.16 -3.48
C GLN A 513 -37.47 -20.21 -3.67
N PRO A 514 -36.75 -21.14 -3.00
CA PRO A 514 -35.34 -21.38 -3.29
C PRO A 514 -35.19 -22.07 -4.64
N SER A 515 -34.14 -21.71 -5.39
CA SER A 515 -33.80 -22.38 -6.66
C SER A 515 -33.54 -23.88 -6.44
N ASN A 516 -33.73 -24.71 -7.46
CA ASN A 516 -33.35 -26.14 -7.43
C ASN A 516 -31.86 -26.30 -7.11
N ALA A 517 -31.03 -25.38 -7.59
CA ALA A 517 -29.60 -25.35 -7.29
C ALA A 517 -29.29 -24.92 -5.84
N ASP A 518 -30.09 -24.05 -5.21
CA ASP A 518 -30.03 -23.78 -3.77
C ASP A 518 -30.55 -24.97 -2.97
N LEU A 519 -31.68 -25.57 -3.37
CA LEU A 519 -32.26 -26.75 -2.72
C LEU A 519 -31.23 -27.88 -2.68
N VAL A 520 -30.62 -28.25 -3.81
CA VAL A 520 -29.59 -29.30 -3.88
C VAL A 520 -28.38 -28.95 -2.99
N ARG A 521 -27.87 -27.71 -3.04
CA ARG A 521 -26.73 -27.28 -2.20
C ARG A 521 -27.06 -27.18 -0.71
N THR A 522 -28.34 -26.99 -0.33
CA THR A 522 -28.75 -26.82 1.08
C THR A 522 -29.43 -28.02 1.70
N ARG A 523 -29.76 -29.11 0.97
CA ARG A 523 -30.46 -30.28 1.55
C ARG A 523 -29.84 -30.80 2.84
N LEU A 524 -28.51 -30.84 2.94
CA LEU A 524 -27.83 -31.31 4.15
C LEU A 524 -27.96 -30.33 5.33
N SER A 525 -27.92 -29.01 5.09
CA SER A 525 -28.09 -28.02 6.16
C SER A 525 -29.55 -27.84 6.57
N THR A 526 -30.50 -27.89 5.64
CA THR A 526 -31.94 -27.86 5.97
C THR A 526 -32.36 -29.13 6.70
N LEU A 527 -31.85 -30.31 6.30
CA LEU A 527 -32.08 -31.57 7.02
C LEU A 527 -31.43 -31.54 8.41
N ALA A 528 -30.21 -31.01 8.56
CA ALA A 528 -29.58 -30.86 9.87
C ALA A 528 -30.35 -29.90 10.79
N ILE A 529 -30.85 -28.78 10.26
CA ILE A 529 -31.70 -27.82 11.01
C ILE A 529 -33.03 -28.48 11.39
N ALA A 530 -33.69 -29.17 10.45
CA ALA A 530 -34.96 -29.86 10.70
C ALA A 530 -34.80 -30.97 11.75
N LEU A 531 -33.75 -31.79 11.67
CA LEU A 531 -33.44 -32.78 12.70
C LEU A 531 -33.09 -32.14 14.04
N HIS A 532 -32.30 -31.08 14.09
CA HIS A 532 -31.98 -30.40 15.36
C HIS A 532 -33.21 -29.76 16.02
N SER A 533 -34.10 -29.18 15.22
CA SER A 533 -35.39 -28.67 15.70
C SER A 533 -36.32 -29.80 16.15
N ALA A 534 -36.39 -30.91 15.42
CA ALA A 534 -37.17 -32.09 15.82
C ALA A 534 -36.63 -32.70 17.13
N VAL A 535 -35.31 -32.87 17.27
CA VAL A 535 -34.66 -33.31 18.51
C VAL A 535 -35.00 -32.36 19.66
N ARG A 536 -34.94 -31.04 19.48
CA ARG A 536 -35.35 -30.06 20.50
C ARG A 536 -36.82 -30.10 20.91
N VAL A 537 -37.69 -30.75 20.13
CA VAL A 537 -39.13 -30.91 20.42
C VAL A 537 -39.44 -32.29 21.01
N ILE A 538 -38.71 -33.33 20.58
CA ILE A 538 -38.87 -34.72 21.04
C ILE A 538 -38.13 -34.96 22.37
N ASP A 539 -36.90 -34.46 22.46
CA ASP A 539 -36.02 -34.48 23.63
C ASP A 539 -35.58 -33.03 23.93
N PRO A 540 -36.50 -32.18 24.44
CA PRO A 540 -36.16 -30.83 24.85
C PRO A 540 -35.10 -30.92 25.96
N PRO A 541 -33.98 -30.17 25.87
CA PRO A 541 -32.94 -30.23 26.90
C PRO A 541 -33.58 -29.90 28.26
N PRO A 542 -33.30 -30.70 29.31
CA PRO A 542 -34.06 -30.64 30.55
C PRO A 542 -34.06 -29.22 31.10
N THR A 543 -35.24 -28.72 31.44
CA THR A 543 -35.43 -27.39 32.04
C THR A 543 -34.92 -27.43 33.48
N LEU A 544 -33.59 -27.39 33.63
CA LEU A 544 -32.87 -27.22 34.88
C LEU A 544 -33.56 -26.13 35.71
N SER A 545 -33.80 -26.39 36.99
CA SER A 545 -34.40 -25.40 37.87
C SER A 545 -33.52 -24.14 37.93
N PRO A 546 -34.07 -22.95 38.26
CA PRO A 546 -33.28 -21.72 38.34
C PRO A 546 -32.03 -21.88 39.22
N ALA A 547 -32.13 -22.57 40.35
CA ALA A 547 -31.00 -22.85 41.24
C ALA A 547 -29.91 -23.73 40.59
N GLU A 548 -30.28 -24.72 39.78
CA GLU A 548 -29.32 -25.54 39.03
C GLU A 548 -28.66 -24.71 37.91
N GLN A 549 -29.42 -23.89 37.19
CA GLN A 549 -28.87 -22.97 36.19
C GLN A 549 -27.91 -21.96 36.83
N ASP A 550 -28.28 -21.37 37.97
CA ASP A 550 -27.45 -20.42 38.70
C ASP A 550 -26.17 -21.07 39.24
N SER A 551 -26.23 -22.32 39.74
CA SER A 551 -25.03 -23.05 40.17
C SER A 551 -24.09 -23.41 39.00
N ILE A 552 -24.65 -23.75 37.83
CA ILE A 552 -23.88 -24.03 36.61
C ILE A 552 -23.30 -22.74 36.01
N GLN A 553 -23.99 -21.61 36.15
CA GLN A 553 -23.44 -20.30 35.76
C GLN A 553 -22.38 -19.81 36.76
N ALA A 554 -22.61 -19.96 38.07
CA ALA A 554 -21.66 -19.56 39.11
C ALA A 554 -20.35 -20.37 39.07
N SER A 555 -20.42 -21.67 38.79
CA SER A 555 -19.23 -22.51 38.60
C SER A 555 -18.44 -22.11 37.35
N LYS A 556 -19.09 -21.97 36.19
CA LYS A 556 -18.45 -21.47 34.96
C LYS A 556 -17.89 -20.05 35.12
N PHE A 557 -18.56 -19.19 35.89
CA PHE A 557 -18.08 -17.85 36.21
C PHE A 557 -16.87 -17.89 37.14
N ALA A 558 -16.85 -18.77 38.15
CA ALA A 558 -15.71 -18.99 39.02
C ALA A 558 -14.49 -19.53 38.26
N GLU A 559 -14.69 -20.47 37.33
CA GLU A 559 -13.65 -20.95 36.41
C GLU A 559 -13.10 -19.82 35.53
N LEU A 560 -13.98 -18.99 34.95
CA LEU A 560 -13.60 -17.84 34.13
C LEU A 560 -12.82 -16.81 34.96
N VAL A 561 -13.27 -16.50 36.18
CA VAL A 561 -12.58 -15.59 37.11
C VAL A 561 -11.22 -16.16 37.56
N ALA A 562 -11.12 -17.47 37.78
CA ALA A 562 -9.83 -18.11 38.08
C ALA A 562 -8.87 -18.03 36.88
N ALA A 563 -9.34 -18.32 35.67
CA ALA A 563 -8.56 -18.22 34.44
C ALA A 563 -8.11 -16.77 34.16
N ALA A 564 -9.01 -15.78 34.31
CA ALA A 564 -8.71 -14.37 34.13
C ALA A 564 -7.70 -13.84 35.17
N ASN A 565 -7.77 -14.32 36.42
CA ASN A 565 -6.77 -13.99 37.44
C ASN A 565 -5.41 -14.64 37.14
N ALA A 566 -5.38 -15.88 36.65
CA ALA A 566 -4.15 -16.54 36.22
C ALA A 566 -3.52 -15.83 35.01
N GLU A 567 -4.32 -15.43 34.01
CA GLU A 567 -3.84 -14.63 32.87
C GLU A 567 -3.31 -13.26 33.33
N ARG A 568 -4.03 -12.58 34.25
CA ARG A 568 -3.58 -11.30 34.84
C ARG A 568 -2.24 -11.44 35.58
N GLN A 569 -2.03 -12.53 36.31
CA GLN A 569 -0.74 -12.84 36.95
C GLN A 569 0.36 -13.11 35.90
N ALA A 570 0.08 -13.93 34.88
CA ALA A 570 1.01 -14.22 33.80
C ALA A 570 1.40 -12.96 32.99
N LEU A 571 0.44 -12.06 32.73
CA LEU A 571 0.67 -10.76 32.09
C LEU A 571 1.48 -9.81 32.98
N SER A 572 1.30 -9.85 34.30
CA SER A 572 2.14 -9.10 35.25
C SER A 572 3.61 -9.58 35.20
N LEU A 573 3.82 -10.90 35.27
CA LEU A 573 5.14 -11.51 35.14
C LEU A 573 5.77 -11.22 33.77
N ARG A 574 5.00 -11.29 32.68
CA ARG A 574 5.47 -10.93 31.33
C ARG A 574 5.86 -9.46 31.23
N LYS A 575 5.11 -8.53 31.84
CA LYS A 575 5.47 -7.11 31.91
C LYS A 575 6.77 -6.89 32.69
N ALA A 576 6.94 -7.54 33.84
CA ALA A 576 8.19 -7.46 34.62
C ALA A 576 9.41 -8.02 33.83
N LEU A 577 9.25 -9.15 33.13
CA LEU A 577 10.30 -9.72 32.29
C LEU A 577 10.64 -8.84 31.07
N VAL A 578 9.64 -8.17 30.46
CA VAL A 578 9.87 -7.23 29.36
C VAL A 578 10.55 -5.94 29.84
N ALA A 579 10.16 -5.41 31.02
CA ALA A 579 10.85 -4.28 31.64
C ALA A 579 12.32 -4.61 31.90
N ARG A 580 12.60 -5.73 32.58
CA ARG A 580 13.97 -6.19 32.86
C ARG A 580 14.79 -6.48 31.61
N ARG A 581 14.17 -6.98 30.53
CA ARG A 581 14.84 -7.11 29.21
C ARG A 581 15.15 -5.76 28.58
N ARG A 582 14.25 -4.77 28.68
CA ARG A 582 14.48 -3.41 28.18
C ARG A 582 15.59 -2.69 28.95
N GLU A 583 15.63 -2.85 30.27
CA GLU A 583 16.70 -2.39 31.14
C GLU A 583 18.04 -3.00 30.72
N LEU A 584 18.16 -4.33 30.66
CA LEU A 584 19.38 -5.02 30.24
C LEU A 584 19.83 -4.64 28.82
N LEU A 585 18.90 -4.46 27.88
CA LEU A 585 19.24 -3.96 26.53
C LEU A 585 19.76 -2.53 26.55
N SER A 586 19.22 -1.65 27.40
CA SER A 586 19.72 -0.29 27.58
C SER A 586 21.08 -0.23 28.30
N GLU A 587 21.34 -1.14 29.26
CA GLU A 587 22.67 -1.28 29.85
C GLU A 587 23.69 -1.76 28.82
N LEU A 588 23.33 -2.72 27.98
CA LEU A 588 24.19 -3.23 26.91
C LEU A 588 24.45 -2.17 25.82
N SER A 589 23.46 -1.35 25.45
CA SER A 589 23.70 -0.24 24.52
C SER A 589 24.59 0.83 25.15
N VAL A 590 24.36 1.22 26.40
CA VAL A 590 25.21 2.19 27.13
C VAL A 590 26.63 1.67 27.34
N ARG A 591 26.84 0.35 27.53
CA ARG A 591 28.19 -0.25 27.55
C ARG A 591 28.87 -0.16 26.18
N LYS A 592 28.17 -0.54 25.10
CA LYS A 592 28.71 -0.41 23.74
C LYS A 592 29.03 1.04 23.36
N GLU A 593 28.15 1.98 23.68
CA GLU A 593 28.40 3.42 23.48
C GLU A 593 29.61 3.92 24.27
N LYS A 594 29.83 3.42 25.50
CA LYS A 594 31.03 3.73 26.31
C LYS A 594 32.30 3.12 25.73
N GLU A 595 32.26 1.88 25.22
CA GLU A 595 33.40 1.22 24.55
C GLU A 595 33.72 1.88 23.19
N GLU A 596 32.71 2.30 22.43
CA GLU A 596 32.92 3.10 21.22
C GLU A 596 33.44 4.49 21.56
N ALA A 597 32.96 5.13 22.64
CA ALA A 597 33.47 6.40 23.10
C ALA A 597 34.91 6.29 23.61
N SER A 598 35.30 5.20 24.29
CA SER A 598 36.69 4.98 24.71
C SER A 598 37.61 4.73 23.52
N ARG A 599 37.20 3.89 22.56
CA ARG A 599 37.95 3.69 21.30
C ARG A 599 38.09 5.00 20.50
N ARG A 600 37.04 5.84 20.44
CA ARG A 600 37.11 7.17 19.81
C ARG A 600 38.00 8.13 20.62
N ALA A 601 38.02 8.04 21.95
CA ALA A 601 38.92 8.80 22.82
C ALA A 601 40.39 8.36 22.70
N GLU A 602 40.65 7.06 22.53
CA GLU A 602 41.97 6.48 22.26
C GLU A 602 42.48 6.89 20.87
N LEU A 603 41.64 6.79 19.83
CA LEU A 603 41.98 7.26 18.48
C LEU A 603 42.21 8.77 18.43
N THR A 604 41.48 9.57 19.21
CA THR A 604 41.72 11.02 19.30
C THR A 604 42.91 11.38 20.20
N ARG A 605 43.24 10.58 21.23
CA ARG A 605 44.51 10.69 21.98
C ARG A 605 45.72 10.31 21.12
N ALA A 606 45.64 9.23 20.34
CA ALA A 606 46.69 8.82 19.42
C ALA A 606 46.91 9.87 18.31
N LYS A 607 45.83 10.44 17.76
CA LYS A 607 45.91 11.60 16.86
C LYS A 607 46.54 12.80 17.56
N LYS A 608 46.06 13.21 18.74
CA LYS A 608 46.67 14.30 19.52
C LYS A 608 48.14 14.07 19.84
N LEU A 609 48.59 12.85 20.12
CA LEU A 609 50.02 12.56 20.33
C LEU A 609 50.83 12.64 19.04
N SER A 610 50.28 12.18 17.91
CA SER A 610 50.89 12.36 16.58
C SER A 610 50.91 13.83 16.14
N ASP A 611 49.87 14.59 16.49
CA ASP A 611 49.74 16.00 16.18
C ASP A 611 50.58 16.86 17.15
N GLU A 612 50.76 16.46 18.41
CA GLU A 612 51.76 17.03 19.33
C GLU A 612 53.19 16.71 18.90
N GLN A 613 53.45 15.53 18.31
CA GLN A 613 54.75 15.22 17.70
C GLN A 613 55.00 16.14 16.50
N LYS A 614 54.01 16.31 15.61
CA LYS A 614 54.07 17.29 14.51
C LYS A 614 54.20 18.72 15.05
N GLU A 615 53.50 19.10 16.12
CA GLU A 615 53.62 20.43 16.71
C GLU A 615 54.94 20.64 17.45
N LYS A 616 55.61 19.59 17.94
CA LYS A 616 56.98 19.67 18.49
C LYS A 616 58.04 19.73 17.39
N GLU A 617 57.82 19.05 16.26
CA GLU A 617 58.63 19.21 15.05
C GLU A 617 58.41 20.57 14.38
N ASP A 618 57.16 21.04 14.33
CA ASP A 618 56.77 22.34 13.77
C ASP A 618 57.08 23.47 14.74
N ALA A 619 57.14 23.26 16.06
CA ALA A 619 57.71 24.20 17.01
C ALA A 619 59.20 24.37 16.75
N LYS A 620 59.96 23.28 16.60
CA LYS A 620 61.37 23.34 16.18
C LYS A 620 61.53 24.04 14.83
N LYS A 621 60.67 23.77 13.84
CA LYS A 621 60.66 24.50 12.55
C LYS A 621 60.28 25.97 12.74
N ARG A 622 59.35 26.32 13.64
CA ARG A 622 58.93 27.70 13.95
C ARG A 622 59.95 28.47 14.78
N GLU A 623 60.76 27.81 15.60
CA GLU A 623 61.92 28.39 16.29
C GLU A 623 63.02 28.67 15.27
N ILE A 624 63.32 27.70 14.39
CA ILE A 624 64.22 27.88 13.24
C ILE A 624 63.70 28.98 12.29
N GLU A 625 62.39 29.08 12.06
CA GLU A 625 61.79 30.13 11.23
C GLU A 625 61.71 31.50 11.92
N ARG A 626 61.55 31.58 13.25
CA ARG A 626 61.64 32.84 13.99
C ARG A 626 63.07 33.36 13.98
N ALA A 627 64.04 32.50 14.31
CA ALA A 627 65.45 32.81 14.15
C ALA A 627 65.79 33.22 12.70
N ARG A 628 65.24 32.54 11.68
CA ARG A 628 65.39 32.97 10.28
C ARG A 628 64.71 34.31 10.00
N LYS A 629 63.51 34.57 10.50
CA LYS A 629 62.75 35.82 10.23
C LYS A 629 63.35 37.03 10.96
N GLU A 630 63.92 36.85 12.14
CA GLU A 630 64.71 37.85 12.87
C GLU A 630 66.07 38.08 12.19
N ILE A 631 66.71 37.03 11.70
CA ILE A 631 67.90 37.14 10.83
C ILE A 631 67.53 37.75 9.46
N GLU A 632 66.31 37.59 8.96
CA GLU A 632 65.85 38.13 7.67
C GLU A 632 65.45 39.60 7.77
N THR A 633 64.83 40.06 8.87
CA THR A 633 64.63 41.49 9.10
C THR A 633 65.96 42.21 9.27
N ILE A 634 66.85 41.68 10.12
CA ILE A 634 68.24 42.15 10.25
C ILE A 634 68.91 42.14 8.87
N ARG A 635 68.81 41.06 8.09
CA ARG A 635 69.34 41.01 6.72
C ARG A 635 68.66 41.93 5.73
N THR A 636 67.43 42.42 5.92
CA THR A 636 66.85 43.45 5.03
C THR A 636 67.39 44.86 5.34
N GLU A 637 67.91 45.09 6.54
CA GLU A 637 68.53 46.36 6.94
C GLU A 637 70.05 46.31 6.70
N GLU A 638 70.68 45.17 6.99
CA GLU A 638 72.03 44.84 6.52
C GLU A 638 72.08 44.77 5.00
N ALA A 639 71.07 44.26 4.27
CA ALA A 639 71.07 44.28 2.80
C ALA A 639 70.95 45.68 2.20
N LYS A 640 70.47 46.69 2.94
CA LYS A 640 70.55 48.09 2.49
C LYS A 640 71.98 48.64 2.60
N LYS A 641 72.80 48.09 3.51
CA LYS A 641 74.24 48.40 3.64
C LYS A 641 75.11 47.50 2.76
N LEU A 642 74.78 46.21 2.64
CA LEU A 642 75.40 45.24 1.75
C LEU A 642 74.99 45.43 0.29
N ALA A 643 73.92 46.16 -0.05
CA ALA A 643 73.73 46.66 -1.42
C ALA A 643 74.82 47.67 -1.80
N GLN A 644 75.40 48.38 -0.83
CA GLN A 644 76.49 49.34 -1.05
C GLN A 644 77.88 48.66 -1.06
N ASP A 645 78.05 47.51 -0.40
CA ASP A 645 79.30 46.73 -0.41
C ASP A 645 79.31 45.49 -1.34
N LEU A 646 78.16 44.95 -1.77
CA LEU A 646 78.07 43.95 -2.85
C LEU A 646 78.12 44.59 -4.25
N MET A 647 78.14 45.92 -4.34
CA MET A 647 78.79 46.61 -5.47
C MET A 647 80.30 46.31 -5.58
N LYS A 648 80.93 45.74 -4.54
CA LYS A 648 82.40 45.46 -4.49
C LYS A 648 82.75 43.97 -4.39
N ARG A 649 81.77 43.05 -4.34
CA ARG A 649 82.03 41.59 -4.28
C ARG A 649 80.93 40.84 -5.02
N GLY A 650 81.16 40.60 -6.31
CA GLY A 650 80.12 40.24 -7.29
C GLY A 650 79.48 38.86 -7.11
N GLY A 651 78.28 38.70 -7.70
CA GLY A 651 77.54 37.43 -7.66
C GLY A 651 76.34 37.32 -8.61
N LEU A 652 75.68 38.42 -9.02
CA LEU A 652 74.60 38.38 -10.01
C LEU A 652 75.07 38.70 -11.44
N LYS A 653 74.65 37.85 -12.38
CA LYS A 653 74.28 38.22 -13.75
C LYS A 653 72.75 38.15 -13.77
N VAL A 654 71.98 39.14 -14.21
CA VAL A 654 72.11 39.95 -15.44
C VAL A 654 71.99 41.47 -15.17
N SER A 655 72.44 42.24 -16.16
CA SER A 655 72.76 43.68 -16.20
C SER A 655 71.79 44.68 -15.55
N ILE A 656 72.41 45.71 -14.95
CA ILE A 656 71.79 46.97 -14.53
C ILE A 656 71.65 47.87 -15.78
N ALA A 657 70.57 47.69 -16.55
CA ALA A 657 70.24 48.50 -17.72
C ALA A 657 68.73 48.76 -17.83
N ASP A 658 67.92 47.71 -17.74
CA ASP A 658 66.45 47.81 -17.88
C ASP A 658 65.72 48.12 -16.55
N MET A 659 66.42 48.71 -15.55
CA MET A 659 65.83 49.00 -14.24
C MET A 659 64.95 50.25 -14.19
N GLU A 660 64.99 51.11 -15.21
CA GLU A 660 64.25 52.38 -15.23
C GLU A 660 62.97 52.34 -16.09
N ASP A 661 62.76 51.29 -16.90
CA ASP A 661 61.62 51.14 -17.83
C ASP A 661 60.56 50.10 -17.37
N LEU A 662 60.48 49.87 -16.05
CA LEU A 662 59.60 48.89 -15.40
C LEU A 662 58.13 49.36 -15.30
N SER A 663 57.48 49.52 -16.46
CA SER A 663 56.06 49.85 -16.56
C SER A 663 55.14 48.78 -15.97
N LYS A 664 54.09 49.22 -15.27
CA LYS A 664 53.12 48.41 -14.50
C LYS A 664 52.52 47.24 -15.31
N ASP A 665 52.32 47.43 -16.61
CA ASP A 665 51.73 46.44 -17.51
C ASP A 665 52.67 45.27 -17.82
N ARG A 666 54.01 45.47 -17.85
CA ARG A 666 54.95 44.35 -17.96
C ARG A 666 54.94 43.48 -16.70
N LEU A 667 54.84 44.11 -15.52
CA LEU A 667 54.69 43.40 -14.26
C LEU A 667 53.39 42.59 -14.23
N MET A 668 52.27 43.19 -14.66
CA MET A 668 50.98 42.53 -14.71
C MET A 668 50.93 41.38 -15.74
N ARG A 669 51.62 41.51 -16.88
CA ARG A 669 51.79 40.41 -17.86
C ARG A 669 52.63 39.27 -17.32
N LEU A 670 53.77 39.55 -16.67
CA LEU A 670 54.58 38.51 -16.00
C LEU A 670 53.78 37.79 -14.91
N GLN A 671 52.95 38.52 -14.15
CA GLN A 671 52.10 37.93 -13.12
C GLN A 671 50.94 37.10 -13.72
N VAL A 672 50.37 37.49 -14.86
CA VAL A 672 49.38 36.67 -15.59
C VAL A 672 50.04 35.43 -16.20
N GLU A 673 51.22 35.53 -16.79
CA GLU A 673 52.00 34.35 -17.22
C GLU A 673 52.32 33.42 -16.06
N GLN A 674 52.65 33.97 -14.89
CA GLN A 674 52.91 33.19 -13.69
C GLN A 674 51.64 32.48 -13.19
N PHE A 675 50.49 33.15 -13.15
CA PHE A 675 49.20 32.50 -12.86
C PHE A 675 48.79 31.46 -13.92
N GLU A 676 49.16 31.65 -15.19
CA GLU A 676 48.96 30.63 -16.22
C GLU A 676 49.87 29.42 -16.05
N LYS A 677 51.15 29.64 -15.68
CA LYS A 677 52.10 28.57 -15.33
C LYS A 677 51.60 27.82 -14.09
N GLU A 678 51.20 28.52 -13.03
CA GLU A 678 50.60 27.92 -11.83
C GLU A 678 49.30 27.14 -12.12
N LYS A 679 48.43 27.60 -13.03
CA LYS A 679 47.27 26.84 -13.49
C LYS A 679 47.65 25.59 -14.30
N LYS A 680 48.69 25.66 -15.13
CA LYS A 680 49.20 24.50 -15.90
C LYS A 680 49.80 23.48 -14.94
N ASP A 681 50.68 23.89 -14.03
CA ASP A 681 51.24 23.09 -12.94
C ASP A 681 50.17 22.46 -12.05
N LEU A 682 49.13 23.21 -11.66
CA LEU A 682 48.06 22.69 -10.82
C LEU A 682 47.19 21.67 -11.57
N ASN A 683 46.94 21.87 -12.86
CA ASN A 683 46.27 20.87 -13.70
C ASN A 683 47.14 19.61 -13.90
N GLU A 684 48.46 19.74 -14.02
CA GLU A 684 49.36 18.58 -14.06
C GLU A 684 49.40 17.84 -12.71
N ARG A 685 49.43 18.57 -11.59
CA ARG A 685 49.32 17.98 -10.23
C ARG A 685 47.98 17.26 -10.05
N LEU A 686 46.87 17.82 -10.53
CA LEU A 686 45.56 17.15 -10.55
C LEU A 686 45.57 15.91 -11.45
N ARG A 687 46.22 15.95 -12.61
CA ARG A 687 46.37 14.79 -13.54
C ARG A 687 47.28 13.69 -12.97
N ILE A 688 48.26 14.04 -12.13
CA ILE A 688 49.09 13.09 -11.38
C ILE A 688 48.30 12.54 -10.18
N ALA A 689 47.48 13.37 -9.53
CA ALA A 689 46.61 12.95 -8.43
C ALA A 689 45.51 11.98 -8.89
N SER A 690 44.84 12.24 -10.02
CA SER A 690 43.84 11.31 -10.57
C SER A 690 44.46 9.97 -10.95
N LYS A 691 45.62 9.96 -11.62
CA LYS A 691 46.38 8.71 -11.85
C LYS A 691 46.76 8.01 -10.55
N ARG A 692 47.17 8.73 -9.50
CA ARG A 692 47.41 8.14 -8.18
C ARG A 692 46.15 7.53 -7.58
N ILE A 693 44.99 8.16 -7.71
CA ILE A 693 43.70 7.61 -7.26
C ILE A 693 43.37 6.34 -8.05
N ASP A 694 43.47 6.34 -9.38
CA ASP A 694 43.27 5.14 -10.22
C ASP A 694 44.22 3.98 -9.84
N HIS A 695 45.47 4.31 -9.48
CA HIS A 695 46.45 3.32 -9.02
C HIS A 695 46.16 2.82 -7.60
N VAL A 696 45.69 3.68 -6.70
CA VAL A 696 45.30 3.33 -5.33
C VAL A 696 44.02 2.49 -5.31
N GLU A 697 42.98 2.85 -6.09
CA GLU A 697 41.81 1.98 -6.25
C GLU A 697 42.18 0.64 -6.89
N ARG A 698 43.15 0.61 -7.82
CA ARG A 698 43.65 -0.64 -8.42
C ARG A 698 44.50 -1.45 -7.43
N ALA A 699 45.08 -0.83 -6.40
CA ALA A 699 45.71 -1.52 -5.29
C ALA A 699 44.65 -2.09 -4.34
N TYR A 700 43.67 -1.29 -3.90
CA TYR A 700 42.55 -1.78 -3.08
C TYR A 700 41.81 -2.94 -3.77
N ARG A 701 41.43 -2.81 -5.06
CA ARG A 701 40.83 -3.92 -5.84
C ARG A 701 41.76 -5.11 -6.16
N LYS A 702 43.00 -5.09 -5.67
CA LYS A 702 43.92 -6.24 -5.63
C LYS A 702 44.00 -6.87 -4.24
N GLU A 703 44.02 -6.06 -3.19
CA GLU A 703 43.96 -6.51 -1.78
C GLU A 703 42.57 -7.07 -1.40
N GLU A 704 41.50 -6.48 -1.95
CA GLU A 704 40.11 -6.90 -1.73
C GLU A 704 39.79 -8.27 -2.36
N ARG A 705 40.45 -8.64 -3.46
CA ARG A 705 40.20 -9.92 -4.15
C ARG A 705 40.45 -11.15 -3.27
N PRO A 706 41.64 -11.37 -2.68
CA PRO A 706 41.87 -12.50 -1.80
C PRO A 706 41.02 -12.45 -0.53
N LEU A 707 40.59 -11.28 -0.07
CA LEU A 707 39.64 -11.14 1.04
C LEU A 707 38.22 -11.58 0.66
N LEU A 708 37.76 -11.27 -0.55
CA LEU A 708 36.49 -11.77 -1.10
C LEU A 708 36.54 -13.27 -1.39
N ASP A 709 37.68 -13.80 -1.86
CA ASP A 709 37.89 -15.24 -2.03
C ASP A 709 37.90 -15.97 -0.66
N GLN A 710 38.41 -15.32 0.40
CA GLN A 710 38.37 -15.82 1.79
C GLN A 710 36.95 -15.77 2.38
N ASP A 711 36.25 -14.64 2.29
CA ASP A 711 34.86 -14.50 2.73
C ASP A 711 33.94 -15.51 2.01
N TYR A 712 34.13 -15.71 0.71
CA TYR A 712 33.40 -16.73 -0.05
C TYR A 712 33.76 -18.16 0.39
N ALA A 713 35.00 -18.43 0.81
CA ALA A 713 35.40 -19.71 1.38
C ALA A 713 34.82 -19.93 2.79
N GLU A 714 34.75 -18.89 3.62
CA GLU A 714 34.09 -18.91 4.94
C GLU A 714 32.58 -19.13 4.79
N GLN A 715 31.92 -18.45 3.86
CA GLN A 715 30.51 -18.66 3.52
C GLN A 715 30.25 -20.09 3.05
N GLN A 716 31.09 -20.64 2.16
CA GLN A 716 31.01 -22.06 1.78
C GLN A 716 31.24 -23.00 2.97
N ALA A 717 32.09 -22.66 3.94
CA ALA A 717 32.29 -23.46 5.13
C ALA A 717 31.06 -23.41 6.06
N THR A 718 30.44 -22.24 6.25
CA THR A 718 29.19 -22.10 7.03
C THR A 718 28.01 -22.79 6.36
N ASP A 719 27.91 -22.74 5.03
CA ASP A 719 26.85 -23.40 4.27
C ASP A 719 26.97 -24.93 4.33
N ARG A 720 28.21 -25.46 4.24
CA ARG A 720 28.46 -26.90 4.45
C ARG A 720 28.18 -27.31 5.90
N ALA A 721 28.61 -26.53 6.89
CA ALA A 721 28.39 -26.83 8.30
C ALA A 721 26.90 -26.79 8.70
N THR A 722 26.14 -25.82 8.17
CA THR A 722 24.69 -25.75 8.38
C THR A 722 23.95 -26.86 7.64
N PHE A 723 24.33 -27.17 6.39
CA PHE A 723 23.80 -28.33 5.67
C PHE A 723 24.06 -29.65 6.43
N GLU A 724 25.28 -29.87 6.91
CA GLU A 724 25.61 -31.04 7.74
C GLU A 724 24.82 -31.07 9.04
N ALA A 725 24.64 -29.94 9.72
CA ALA A 725 23.82 -29.85 10.92
C ALA A 725 22.35 -30.22 10.64
N VAL A 726 21.80 -29.75 9.52
CA VAL A 726 20.45 -30.09 9.04
C VAL A 726 20.33 -31.58 8.69
N GLN A 727 21.31 -32.18 8.00
CA GLN A 727 21.29 -33.62 7.72
C GLN A 727 21.46 -34.46 9.00
N LYS A 728 22.32 -34.05 9.94
CA LYS A 728 22.49 -34.72 11.25
C LYS A 728 21.21 -34.61 12.10
N ALA A 729 20.50 -33.48 12.05
CA ALA A 729 19.19 -33.31 12.67
C ALA A 729 18.12 -34.18 11.98
N ARG A 730 18.08 -34.21 10.64
CA ARG A 730 17.17 -35.05 9.86
C ARG A 730 17.36 -36.54 10.16
N LEU A 731 18.62 -37.01 10.24
CA LEU A 731 18.95 -38.38 10.59
C LEU A 731 18.51 -38.71 12.02
N LYS A 732 18.83 -37.87 13.01
CA LYS A 732 18.35 -38.03 14.40
C LYS A 732 16.83 -38.11 14.48
N ASN A 733 16.12 -37.24 13.78
CA ASN A 733 14.66 -37.26 13.72
C ASN A 733 14.13 -38.53 13.05
N SER A 734 14.74 -39.00 11.95
CA SER A 734 14.33 -40.27 11.33
C SER A 734 14.61 -41.50 12.21
N VAL A 735 15.68 -41.50 13.01
CA VAL A 735 15.96 -42.56 13.99
C VAL A 735 14.97 -42.50 15.16
N ALA A 736 14.63 -41.31 15.66
CA ALA A 736 13.58 -41.15 16.68
C ALA A 736 12.22 -41.66 16.19
N VAL A 737 11.78 -41.22 15.01
CA VAL A 737 10.53 -41.68 14.37
C VAL A 737 10.57 -43.19 14.08
N HIS A 738 11.72 -43.74 13.67
CA HIS A 738 11.87 -45.19 13.48
C HIS A 738 11.73 -45.95 14.81
N ASN A 739 12.36 -45.46 15.89
CA ASN A 739 12.25 -46.08 17.22
C ASN A 739 10.83 -46.01 17.77
N GLU A 740 10.14 -44.87 17.59
CA GLU A 740 8.72 -44.71 17.91
C GLU A 740 7.83 -45.65 17.08
N ALA A 741 8.10 -45.80 15.77
CA ALA A 741 7.40 -46.72 14.89
C ALA A 741 7.67 -48.19 15.24
N VAL A 742 8.87 -48.56 15.68
CA VAL A 742 9.20 -49.89 16.21
C VAL A 742 8.50 -50.13 17.55
N ALA A 743 8.43 -49.13 18.44
CA ALA A 743 7.65 -49.21 19.67
C ALA A 743 6.13 -49.26 19.42
N ALA A 744 5.63 -48.61 18.36
CA ALA A 744 4.25 -48.75 17.89
C ALA A 744 4.01 -50.15 17.30
N LYS A 745 4.92 -50.67 16.46
CA LYS A 745 4.88 -52.04 15.92
C LYS A 745 4.86 -53.08 17.04
N LYS A 746 5.70 -52.94 18.08
CA LYS A 746 5.71 -53.81 19.27
C LYS A 746 4.42 -53.74 20.09
N ARG A 747 3.74 -52.58 20.14
CA ARG A 747 2.42 -52.44 20.77
C ARG A 747 1.31 -53.08 19.92
N LEU A 748 1.24 -52.74 18.63
CA LEU A 748 0.24 -53.23 17.70
C LEU A 748 0.33 -54.74 17.49
N ALA A 749 1.54 -55.32 17.48
CA ALA A 749 1.75 -56.77 17.35
C ALA A 749 0.98 -57.60 18.40
N ARG A 750 0.71 -57.05 19.60
CA ARG A 750 -0.10 -57.69 20.64
C ARG A 750 -1.57 -57.87 20.26
N ILE A 751 -2.06 -57.04 19.33
CA ILE A 751 -3.47 -57.00 18.87
C ILE A 751 -3.59 -57.60 17.46
N VAL A 752 -2.47 -57.84 16.75
CA VAL A 752 -2.45 -58.37 15.39
C VAL A 752 -3.17 -59.72 15.27
N ASP A 753 -3.11 -60.59 16.28
CA ASP A 753 -3.75 -61.91 16.21
C ASP A 753 -5.26 -61.87 16.45
N ASP A 754 -5.76 -60.96 17.28
CA ASP A 754 -7.20 -60.73 17.41
C ASP A 754 -7.76 -59.96 16.21
N PHE A 755 -6.98 -59.03 15.67
CA PHE A 755 -7.27 -58.40 14.38
C PHE A 755 -7.26 -59.42 13.23
N ARG A 756 -6.35 -60.42 13.23
CA ARG A 756 -6.34 -61.52 12.25
C ARG A 756 -7.64 -62.34 12.35
N LYS A 757 -8.03 -62.80 13.54
CA LYS A 757 -9.31 -63.52 13.77
C LYS A 757 -10.51 -62.73 13.26
N HIS A 758 -10.62 -61.44 13.61
CA HIS A 758 -11.74 -60.60 13.18
C HIS A 758 -11.68 -60.26 11.67
N LYS A 759 -10.49 -60.11 11.11
CA LYS A 759 -10.27 -59.98 9.66
C LYS A 759 -10.64 -61.29 8.95
N GLU A 760 -10.41 -62.44 9.55
CA GLU A 760 -10.73 -63.77 9.01
C GLU A 760 -12.24 -64.05 9.04
N THR A 761 -12.99 -63.60 10.05
CA THR A 761 -14.46 -63.67 10.02
C THR A 761 -15.07 -62.69 9.00
N LEU A 762 -14.53 -61.48 8.88
CA LEU A 762 -14.92 -60.55 7.81
C LEU A 762 -14.53 -61.08 6.41
N LEU A 763 -13.34 -61.68 6.27
CA LEU A 763 -12.89 -62.29 5.02
C LEU A 763 -13.66 -63.56 4.71
N SER A 764 -14.08 -64.37 5.68
CA SER A 764 -14.86 -65.58 5.40
C SER A 764 -16.25 -65.21 4.87
N ALA A 765 -16.97 -64.31 5.55
CA ALA A 765 -18.25 -63.77 5.08
C ALA A 765 -18.12 -63.11 3.69
N ARG A 766 -17.15 -62.21 3.52
CA ARG A 766 -16.89 -61.53 2.24
C ARG A 766 -16.35 -62.49 1.17
N SER A 767 -15.73 -63.61 1.54
CA SER A 767 -15.34 -64.68 0.61
C SER A 767 -16.53 -65.50 0.14
N VAL A 768 -17.60 -65.63 0.93
CA VAL A 768 -18.86 -66.26 0.48
C VAL A 768 -19.56 -65.35 -0.52
N GLU A 769 -19.65 -64.05 -0.26
CA GLU A 769 -20.15 -63.07 -1.25
C GLU A 769 -19.28 -63.03 -2.50
N PHE A 770 -17.96 -63.00 -2.34
CA PHE A 770 -17.01 -63.02 -3.45
C PHE A 770 -17.08 -64.34 -4.21
N LYS A 771 -17.22 -65.50 -3.56
CA LYS A 771 -17.44 -66.79 -4.23
C LYS A 771 -18.75 -66.80 -5.01
N LYS A 772 -19.85 -66.21 -4.51
CA LYS A 772 -21.09 -66.07 -5.28
C LYS A 772 -20.92 -65.19 -6.51
N LYS A 773 -20.28 -64.01 -6.37
CA LYS A 773 -20.00 -63.10 -7.50
C LYS A 773 -18.97 -63.67 -8.48
N ARG A 774 -17.97 -64.40 -7.96
CA ARG A 774 -16.93 -65.07 -8.73
C ARG A 774 -17.50 -66.27 -9.49
N ALA A 775 -18.37 -67.08 -8.90
CA ALA A 775 -19.07 -68.16 -9.62
C ALA A 775 -19.97 -67.60 -10.74
N ALA A 776 -20.69 -66.51 -10.49
CA ALA A 776 -21.47 -65.82 -11.52
C ALA A 776 -20.62 -65.18 -12.64
N ALA A 777 -19.37 -64.82 -12.35
CA ALA A 777 -18.40 -64.36 -13.35
C ALA A 777 -17.71 -65.54 -14.04
N GLU A 778 -17.38 -66.62 -13.33
CA GLU A 778 -16.74 -67.83 -13.84
C GLU A 778 -17.68 -68.60 -14.77
N ALA A 779 -19.00 -68.62 -14.53
CA ALA A 779 -19.97 -69.12 -15.50
C ALA A 779 -19.86 -68.39 -16.85
N LYS A 780 -19.95 -67.05 -16.83
CA LYS A 780 -19.80 -66.21 -18.04
C LYS A 780 -18.43 -66.31 -18.70
N ILE A 781 -17.38 -66.49 -17.89
CA ILE A 781 -16.01 -66.67 -18.35
C ILE A 781 -15.81 -68.07 -18.93
N GLU A 782 -16.47 -69.12 -18.43
CA GLU A 782 -16.44 -70.45 -19.07
C GLU A 782 -17.24 -70.44 -20.39
N GLU A 783 -18.42 -69.80 -20.46
CA GLU A 783 -19.14 -69.56 -21.72
C GLU A 783 -18.24 -68.88 -22.77
N GLU A 784 -17.51 -67.83 -22.39
CA GLU A 784 -16.58 -67.10 -23.27
C GLU A 784 -15.25 -67.85 -23.52
N LYS A 785 -14.79 -68.70 -22.58
CA LYS A 785 -13.62 -69.57 -22.74
C LYS A 785 -13.91 -70.80 -23.59
N GLU A 786 -15.13 -71.32 -23.65
CA GLU A 786 -15.47 -72.40 -24.59
C GLU A 786 -15.38 -71.88 -26.02
N ALA A 787 -15.95 -70.70 -26.29
CA ALA A 787 -15.77 -69.97 -27.55
C ALA A 787 -14.28 -69.71 -27.88
N ARG A 788 -13.43 -69.38 -26.89
CA ARG A 788 -11.98 -69.18 -27.11
C ARG A 788 -11.15 -70.47 -27.20
N ARG A 789 -11.47 -71.53 -26.45
CA ARG A 789 -10.71 -72.80 -26.45
C ARG A 789 -10.86 -73.51 -27.80
N GLN A 790 -12.06 -73.47 -28.38
CA GLN A 790 -12.32 -73.92 -29.76
C GLN A 790 -11.46 -73.16 -30.79
N ALA A 791 -11.11 -71.89 -30.54
CA ALA A 791 -10.27 -71.07 -31.41
C ALA A 791 -8.74 -71.13 -31.11
N HIS A 792 -8.33 -71.71 -29.98
CA HIS A 792 -6.93 -71.68 -29.51
C HIS A 792 -6.22 -73.04 -29.56
N ALA A 793 -6.96 -74.16 -29.39
CA ALA A 793 -6.38 -75.50 -29.57
C ALA A 793 -5.74 -75.67 -30.97
N ALA A 794 -6.27 -74.97 -31.97
CA ALA A 794 -5.78 -74.89 -33.34
C ALA A 794 -4.43 -74.15 -33.55
N LYS A 795 -3.64 -73.87 -32.49
CA LYS A 795 -2.42 -73.03 -32.61
C LYS A 795 -1.15 -73.45 -31.84
N ILE A 796 -1.23 -74.34 -30.83
CA ILE A 796 -0.13 -74.46 -29.83
C ILE A 796 0.63 -75.79 -29.85
N ALA A 797 0.27 -76.73 -30.73
CA ALA A 797 1.07 -77.95 -30.98
C ALA A 797 2.41 -77.69 -31.70
N GLU A 798 2.80 -76.42 -31.88
CA GLU A 798 3.80 -75.96 -32.85
C GLU A 798 5.14 -75.54 -32.22
N GLU A 799 5.22 -75.30 -30.90
CA GLU A 799 6.31 -74.49 -30.30
C GLU A 799 7.20 -75.18 -29.24
N THR A 800 6.77 -76.27 -28.59
CA THR A 800 7.38 -76.74 -27.32
C THR A 800 8.74 -77.46 -27.45
N THR A 801 9.14 -77.89 -28.64
CA THR A 801 10.26 -78.81 -28.91
C THR A 801 11.66 -78.17 -28.88
N ARG A 802 11.88 -77.12 -28.06
CA ARG A 802 12.90 -76.08 -28.37
C ARG A 802 13.78 -75.55 -27.23
N ARG A 803 13.76 -76.10 -26.00
CA ARG A 803 14.37 -75.40 -24.83
C ARG A 803 15.12 -76.21 -23.76
N GLU A 804 15.08 -77.53 -23.77
CA GLU A 804 15.57 -78.35 -22.63
C GLU A 804 17.12 -78.44 -22.53
N GLU A 805 17.84 -77.80 -23.46
CA GLU A 805 19.26 -78.06 -23.73
C GLU A 805 20.26 -77.19 -22.93
N ALA A 806 19.79 -76.18 -22.19
CA ALA A 806 20.63 -75.10 -21.67
C ALA A 806 21.10 -75.22 -20.20
N GLU A 807 20.48 -76.07 -19.37
CA GLU A 807 20.63 -75.98 -17.90
C GLU A 807 21.89 -76.67 -17.32
N ALA A 808 22.76 -77.25 -18.14
CA ALA A 808 23.87 -78.08 -17.67
C ALA A 808 25.00 -77.31 -16.94
N GLU A 809 25.20 -76.04 -17.27
CA GLU A 809 26.48 -75.31 -17.07
C GLU A 809 26.81 -74.88 -15.63
N VAL A 810 25.81 -74.66 -14.76
CA VAL A 810 26.00 -73.90 -13.51
C VAL A 810 26.59 -74.72 -12.35
N ARG A 811 26.58 -76.07 -12.43
CA ARG A 811 26.90 -77.00 -11.32
C ARG A 811 28.36 -77.01 -10.81
N GLN A 812 29.22 -76.12 -11.30
CA GLN A 812 30.65 -76.07 -10.94
C GLN A 812 31.00 -75.01 -9.89
N ALA A 813 30.06 -74.16 -9.49
CA ALA A 813 30.33 -72.98 -8.65
C ALA A 813 30.38 -73.24 -7.12
N GLU A 814 30.20 -74.48 -6.66
CA GLU A 814 29.97 -74.77 -5.23
C GLU A 814 31.23 -75.22 -4.45
N GLU A 815 32.28 -75.72 -5.12
CA GLU A 815 33.39 -76.41 -4.44
C GLU A 815 34.36 -75.48 -3.66
N GLU A 816 34.49 -74.20 -4.02
CA GLU A 816 35.49 -73.31 -3.39
C GLU A 816 35.17 -72.94 -1.93
N ARG A 817 33.90 -72.96 -1.52
CA ARG A 817 33.47 -72.34 -0.26
C ARG A 817 33.89 -73.09 1.00
N LEU A 818 34.07 -74.42 0.92
CA LEU A 818 34.26 -75.28 2.09
C LEU A 818 35.64 -75.17 2.78
N ARG A 819 36.60 -74.44 2.20
CA ARG A 819 37.97 -74.35 2.75
C ARG A 819 38.15 -73.29 3.85
N LEU A 820 37.31 -72.25 3.87
CA LEU A 820 37.51 -71.08 4.74
C LEU A 820 36.98 -71.24 6.18
N GLU A 821 36.13 -72.24 6.43
CA GLU A 821 35.47 -72.41 7.74
C GLU A 821 36.31 -73.22 8.75
N ALA A 822 37.33 -73.96 8.27
CA ALA A 822 38.18 -74.81 9.11
C ALA A 822 39.25 -74.04 9.93
N GLU A 823 39.63 -72.83 9.50
CA GLU A 823 40.79 -72.11 10.05
C GLU A 823 40.45 -71.33 11.34
N GLN A 824 39.18 -70.93 11.53
CA GLN A 824 38.76 -70.06 12.64
C GLN A 824 38.52 -70.79 13.97
N GLN A 825 38.28 -72.11 13.95
CA GLN A 825 37.94 -72.87 15.17
C GLN A 825 39.15 -73.12 16.09
N ALA A 826 40.38 -73.02 15.57
CA ALA A 826 41.59 -73.33 16.31
C ALA A 826 42.04 -72.22 17.29
N GLU A 827 41.63 -70.96 17.09
CA GLU A 827 42.08 -69.85 17.95
C GLU A 827 41.27 -69.73 19.25
N GLU A 828 39.98 -70.07 19.26
CA GLU A 828 39.11 -69.91 20.45
C GLU A 828 39.47 -70.86 21.61
N GLU A 829 39.94 -72.08 21.33
CA GLU A 829 40.29 -73.05 22.38
C GLU A 829 41.49 -72.60 23.24
N ALA A 830 42.43 -71.83 22.65
CA ALA A 830 43.67 -71.41 23.31
C ALA A 830 43.47 -70.34 24.40
N GLU A 831 42.45 -69.49 24.28
CA GLU A 831 42.09 -68.48 25.29
C GLU A 831 41.42 -69.09 26.53
N ALA A 832 40.71 -70.20 26.38
CA ALA A 832 39.91 -70.80 27.45
C ALA A 832 40.76 -71.46 28.55
N ALA A 833 41.97 -71.93 28.21
CA ALA A 833 42.87 -72.60 29.16
C ALA A 833 43.43 -71.65 30.23
N LYS A 834 44.01 -70.51 29.81
CA LYS A 834 44.77 -69.60 30.69
C LYS A 834 43.94 -69.02 31.83
N LYS A 835 42.65 -68.76 31.59
CA LYS A 835 41.71 -68.19 32.58
C LYS A 835 41.45 -69.14 33.76
N ARG A 836 41.70 -70.45 33.62
CA ARG A 836 41.51 -71.45 34.70
C ARG A 836 42.68 -71.49 35.68
N GLU A 837 43.90 -71.20 35.22
CA GLU A 837 45.10 -71.22 36.08
C GLU A 837 45.11 -70.05 37.08
N GLU A 838 44.54 -68.91 36.71
CA GLU A 838 44.43 -67.73 37.59
C GLU A 838 43.43 -67.94 38.74
N GLU A 839 42.35 -68.70 38.53
CA GLU A 839 41.36 -69.01 39.58
C GLU A 839 41.91 -69.97 40.65
N GLU A 840 42.70 -70.99 40.26
CA GLU A 840 43.32 -71.92 41.22
C GLU A 840 44.28 -71.24 42.19
N GLN A 841 45.05 -70.24 41.74
CA GLN A 841 45.99 -69.52 42.60
C GLN A 841 45.25 -68.68 43.64
N GLN A 842 44.10 -68.09 43.28
CA GLN A 842 43.24 -67.38 44.23
C GLN A 842 42.55 -68.32 45.23
N ALA A 843 42.19 -69.54 44.82
CA ALA A 843 41.61 -70.54 45.73
C ALA A 843 42.61 -70.97 46.83
N LYS A 844 43.86 -71.24 46.46
CA LYS A 844 44.92 -71.67 47.40
C LYS A 844 45.24 -70.58 48.44
N GLN A 845 45.19 -69.29 48.08
CA GLN A 845 45.32 -68.16 49.03
C GLN A 845 44.07 -67.91 49.91
N ARG A 846 42.93 -68.54 49.63
CA ARG A 846 41.75 -68.51 50.51
C ARG A 846 41.84 -69.60 51.57
N GLN A 847 42.20 -70.82 51.18
CA GLN A 847 42.32 -71.97 52.08
C GLN A 847 43.32 -71.74 53.23
N GLN A 848 44.47 -71.09 52.97
CA GLN A 848 45.43 -70.76 54.03
C GLN A 848 44.84 -69.77 55.07
N ARG A 849 44.09 -68.75 54.61
CA ARG A 849 43.36 -67.83 55.50
C ARG A 849 42.15 -68.46 56.18
N GLU A 850 41.59 -69.52 55.62
CA GLU A 850 40.51 -70.30 56.24
C GLU A 850 41.03 -71.20 57.37
N GLN A 851 42.27 -71.69 57.29
CA GLN A 851 42.89 -72.44 58.40
C GLN A 851 43.29 -71.52 59.56
N GLU A 852 43.85 -70.33 59.29
CA GLU A 852 44.02 -69.29 60.34
C GLU A 852 42.68 -68.82 60.91
N ARG A 853 41.63 -68.74 60.09
CA ARG A 853 40.27 -68.47 60.59
C ARG A 853 39.69 -69.64 61.38
N ALA A 854 40.08 -70.90 61.13
CA ALA A 854 39.57 -72.04 61.88
C ALA A 854 40.10 -72.04 63.32
N THR A 855 41.40 -71.81 63.52
CA THR A 855 41.99 -71.66 64.86
C THR A 855 41.44 -70.42 65.57
N ALA A 856 41.37 -69.27 64.88
CA ALA A 856 40.74 -68.06 65.40
C ALA A 856 39.24 -68.23 65.66
N ALA A 857 38.54 -69.16 64.99
CA ALA A 857 37.11 -69.44 65.18
C ALA A 857 36.84 -70.37 66.37
N GLU A 858 37.77 -71.24 66.77
CA GLU A 858 37.66 -71.96 68.04
C GLU A 858 37.87 -71.00 69.24
N GLU A 859 38.81 -70.07 69.12
CA GLU A 859 38.97 -68.99 70.11
C GLU A 859 37.77 -68.03 70.08
N ALA A 860 37.25 -67.70 68.91
CA ALA A 860 36.03 -66.89 68.77
C ALA A 860 34.79 -67.63 69.26
N ARG A 861 34.71 -68.97 69.21
CA ARG A 861 33.63 -69.75 69.85
C ARG A 861 33.67 -69.58 71.38
N LYS A 862 34.86 -69.61 71.98
CA LYS A 862 35.06 -69.33 73.42
C LYS A 862 34.81 -67.86 73.80
N LYS A 863 34.88 -66.92 72.85
CA LYS A 863 34.40 -65.53 73.02
C LYS A 863 32.91 -65.35 72.76
N ALA A 864 32.32 -66.04 71.79
CA ALA A 864 30.89 -65.98 71.50
C ALA A 864 30.04 -66.50 72.69
N GLN A 865 30.55 -67.48 73.44
CA GLN A 865 29.97 -67.89 74.74
C GLN A 865 30.09 -66.84 75.86
N ARG A 866 30.77 -65.71 75.63
CA ARG A 866 30.86 -64.53 76.52
C ARG A 866 30.20 -63.28 75.94
N GLU A 867 30.08 -63.18 74.61
CA GLU A 867 29.49 -62.06 73.90
C GLU A 867 28.02 -62.31 73.50
N ALA A 868 27.51 -63.54 73.61
CA ALA A 868 26.07 -63.81 73.64
C ALA A 868 25.36 -63.17 74.87
N GLU A 869 26.10 -62.77 75.91
CA GLU A 869 25.59 -61.97 77.03
C GLU A 869 25.51 -60.46 76.69
N ALA A 870 26.13 -60.00 75.59
CA ALA A 870 26.17 -58.58 75.21
C ALA A 870 24.84 -58.06 74.65
N GLU A 871 23.92 -58.94 74.23
CA GLU A 871 22.55 -58.56 73.86
C GLU A 871 21.60 -58.50 75.06
N GLU A 872 21.90 -59.20 76.17
CA GLU A 872 21.10 -59.13 77.42
C GLU A 872 21.57 -58.02 78.38
N ARG A 873 22.81 -57.53 78.18
CA ARG A 873 23.35 -56.26 78.74
C ARG A 873 23.78 -55.33 77.60
N ALA A 874 22.90 -55.02 76.64
CA ALA A 874 21.78 -54.09 76.81
C ALA A 874 22.21 -52.76 77.47
N ALA A 875 21.56 -52.37 78.58
CA ALA A 875 22.19 -51.46 79.52
C ALA A 875 23.47 -52.14 80.07
N LEU A 876 24.64 -51.49 80.14
CA LEU A 876 24.84 -50.03 80.23
C LEU A 876 25.70 -49.50 79.09
N ARG A 877 25.18 -48.64 78.20
CA ARG A 877 24.86 -47.22 78.49
C ARG A 877 26.07 -46.41 79.04
N ARG A 878 27.32 -46.84 78.80
CA ARG A 878 28.50 -46.21 79.42
C ARG A 878 29.80 -46.26 78.61
N ALA A 879 29.76 -45.75 77.39
CA ALA A 879 30.97 -45.34 76.66
C ALA A 879 31.67 -44.15 77.35
N GLN A 880 32.49 -44.47 78.35
CA GLN A 880 33.62 -43.70 78.89
C GLN A 880 33.41 -42.19 79.17
N SER A 881 32.84 -41.84 80.34
CA SER A 881 33.10 -40.53 80.99
C SER A 881 32.76 -40.52 82.49
N LYS A 882 33.58 -39.79 83.29
CA LYS A 882 33.35 -39.05 84.56
C LYS A 882 32.46 -39.72 85.65
N VAL A 883 32.87 -39.87 86.92
CA VAL A 883 33.38 -38.86 87.90
C VAL A 883 32.32 -37.82 88.32
N SER A 884 31.46 -38.23 89.26
CA SER A 884 30.87 -37.42 90.36
C SER A 884 29.88 -36.26 89.97
N PRO A 885 29.26 -35.45 90.87
CA PRO A 885 27.83 -35.01 90.72
C PRO A 885 27.65 -33.46 90.56
N PRO A 886 26.42 -32.85 90.53
CA PRO A 886 25.09 -33.25 90.02
C PRO A 886 24.34 -32.17 89.14
N ALA A 887 23.18 -32.53 88.55
CA ALA A 887 21.99 -31.69 88.19
C ALA A 887 21.87 -30.76 86.91
N ALA A 888 20.69 -30.86 86.25
CA ALA A 888 19.80 -29.85 85.58
C ALA A 888 19.99 -29.21 84.15
N GLN A 889 18.95 -29.41 83.30
CA GLN A 889 18.15 -28.49 82.40
C GLN A 889 18.58 -27.89 81.00
N THR A 890 17.70 -28.16 80.00
CA THR A 890 17.05 -27.32 78.91
C THR A 890 17.76 -26.59 77.74
N ASP A 891 17.31 -26.95 76.51
CA ASP A 891 16.75 -26.11 75.40
C ASP A 891 17.49 -25.49 74.16
N ALA A 892 16.71 -25.51 73.06
CA ALA A 892 16.50 -24.51 71.97
C ALA A 892 17.44 -24.21 70.75
N TRP A 893 16.85 -24.36 69.54
CA TRP A 893 16.75 -23.45 68.35
C TRP A 893 17.98 -22.80 67.62
N ARG A 894 17.80 -22.68 66.27
CA ARG A 894 18.06 -21.52 65.36
C ARG A 894 19.32 -21.35 64.46
N SER A 895 19.01 -20.98 63.20
CA SER A 895 19.60 -19.93 62.32
C SER A 895 21.00 -20.02 61.63
N THR A 896 20.93 -20.23 60.29
CA THR A 896 21.49 -19.39 59.19
C THR A 896 23.00 -19.10 59.00
N ALA A 897 23.47 -19.45 57.78
CA ALA A 897 24.45 -18.72 56.94
C ALA A 897 25.94 -18.71 57.37
N PRO A 898 26.91 -18.21 56.56
CA PRO A 898 26.85 -17.74 55.15
C PRO A 898 27.97 -18.25 54.17
N LEU A 899 27.79 -17.92 52.87
CA LEU A 899 28.83 -17.61 51.84
C LEU A 899 29.68 -18.68 51.09
N ARG A 900 29.84 -18.39 49.78
CA ARG A 900 30.92 -18.73 48.81
C ARG A 900 31.13 -20.18 48.31
N GLY A 901 31.39 -20.28 46.99
CA GLY A 901 32.15 -21.36 46.36
C GLY A 901 31.74 -21.64 44.91
N GLY A 902 32.63 -21.41 43.94
CA GLY A 902 32.37 -21.72 42.52
C GLY A 902 32.67 -23.18 42.15
N ALA A 903 32.18 -23.64 40.99
CA ALA A 903 32.37 -25.00 40.45
C ALA A 903 33.01 -24.96 39.03
N ALA A 904 33.48 -26.12 38.54
CA ALA A 904 34.33 -26.25 37.35
C ALA A 904 33.95 -27.44 36.43
N ALA A 905 34.77 -27.72 35.39
CA ALA A 905 34.65 -28.80 34.38
C ALA A 905 33.52 -28.57 33.32
N PRO A 906 33.45 -29.29 32.16
CA PRO A 906 34.14 -30.54 31.79
C PRO A 906 34.73 -30.64 30.34
N THR A 907 35.15 -31.86 29.96
CA THR A 907 35.54 -32.40 28.61
C THR A 907 34.29 -32.85 27.79
N PRO A 908 34.30 -33.55 26.60
CA PRO A 908 35.33 -34.26 25.80
C PRO A 908 35.17 -34.04 24.25
N PRO A 909 35.28 -35.00 23.27
CA PRO A 909 36.14 -36.17 23.00
C PRO A 909 36.93 -36.07 21.62
N ARG A 910 37.13 -37.19 20.88
CA ARG A 910 38.19 -37.46 19.86
C ARG A 910 37.71 -37.85 18.43
N ALA A 911 38.61 -37.66 17.46
CA ALA A 911 38.68 -37.99 15.99
C ALA A 911 38.20 -39.40 15.50
N GLN A 912 38.20 -39.83 14.21
CA GLN A 912 38.87 -39.37 12.96
C GLN A 912 38.21 -39.94 11.63
N SER A 913 38.81 -39.65 10.46
CA SER A 913 38.47 -39.95 9.03
C SER A 913 38.59 -41.45 8.59
N PRO A 914 38.58 -41.88 7.28
CA PRO A 914 38.33 -41.24 5.96
C PRO A 914 37.44 -42.08 4.96
N ALA A 915 37.50 -41.80 3.64
CA ALA A 915 37.07 -42.66 2.51
C ALA A 915 38.29 -43.20 1.73
N PRO A 916 38.20 -44.13 0.72
CA PRO A 916 38.05 -43.70 -0.69
C PRO A 916 37.57 -44.73 -1.78
N LEU A 917 37.36 -44.21 -3.01
CA LEU A 917 37.73 -44.72 -4.37
C LEU A 917 37.37 -46.12 -4.97
N ALA A 918 36.83 -46.05 -6.21
CA ALA A 918 37.31 -46.66 -7.48
C ALA A 918 36.58 -47.84 -8.18
N ALA A 919 36.83 -47.88 -9.51
CA ALA A 919 36.61 -48.95 -10.51
C ALA A 919 35.21 -49.15 -11.15
N ALA A 920 35.23 -49.73 -12.36
CA ALA A 920 34.15 -50.02 -13.32
C ALA A 920 34.37 -51.49 -13.85
N PRO A 921 33.77 -52.05 -14.95
CA PRO A 921 33.01 -51.43 -16.06
C PRO A 921 31.90 -52.27 -16.75
N VAL A 922 31.47 -51.82 -17.96
CA VAL A 922 31.04 -52.62 -19.15
C VAL A 922 29.58 -53.16 -19.31
N LYS A 923 28.85 -52.50 -20.23
CA LYS A 923 27.85 -53.01 -21.26
C LYS A 923 26.58 -53.74 -20.73
N VAL A 924 25.49 -53.98 -21.49
CA VAL A 924 25.17 -53.99 -22.95
C VAL A 924 23.86 -53.19 -23.26
N ARG A 925 23.61 -52.88 -24.55
CA ARG A 925 22.45 -52.13 -25.14
C ARG A 925 21.63 -53.06 -26.07
N PRO A 926 20.31 -52.83 -26.32
CA PRO A 926 19.82 -52.00 -27.46
C PRO A 926 18.65 -51.04 -27.08
N VAL A 927 18.44 -49.84 -27.67
CA VAL A 927 17.98 -49.45 -29.05
C VAL A 927 16.49 -49.79 -29.30
N VAL A 928 15.62 -48.96 -29.90
CA VAL A 928 15.69 -47.66 -30.65
C VAL A 928 15.06 -46.51 -29.80
N ALA A 929 14.61 -45.29 -30.19
CA ALA A 929 14.62 -44.30 -31.31
C ALA A 929 14.07 -42.96 -30.72
N SER A 930 14.05 -41.75 -31.33
CA SER A 930 14.82 -41.04 -32.36
C SER A 930 14.63 -39.53 -32.06
N ALA A 931 15.70 -38.73 -31.82
CA ALA A 931 16.31 -37.78 -32.77
C ALA A 931 15.37 -36.65 -33.27
N SER A 932 15.76 -35.35 -33.31
CA SER A 932 16.97 -34.63 -32.86
C SER A 932 16.62 -33.10 -32.71
N THR A 933 17.47 -32.06 -32.58
CA THR A 933 18.91 -31.85 -32.87
C THR A 933 19.48 -30.66 -32.05
N SER A 934 20.76 -30.35 -32.27
CA SER A 934 21.60 -29.22 -31.81
C SER A 934 21.21 -27.83 -32.35
N GLY A 935 21.78 -26.70 -31.88
CA GLY A 935 22.76 -26.46 -30.80
C GLY A 935 23.46 -25.09 -30.96
N TRP A 936 23.99 -24.49 -29.87
CA TRP A 936 24.39 -23.06 -29.87
C TRP A 936 25.70 -22.67 -29.13
N ARG A 937 26.59 -23.61 -28.81
CA ARG A 937 27.93 -23.31 -28.24
C ARG A 937 29.04 -23.35 -29.30
N GLN A 938 28.99 -22.44 -30.28
CA GLN A 938 30.08 -22.27 -31.25
C GLN A 938 30.10 -20.88 -31.92
N ARG A 939 30.25 -19.79 -31.13
CA ARG A 939 30.71 -18.47 -31.62
C ARG A 939 31.06 -17.51 -30.47
N GLU A 940 32.25 -17.70 -29.90
CA GLU A 940 32.85 -16.79 -28.91
C GLU A 940 34.20 -16.21 -29.42
N ALA A 941 34.48 -16.39 -30.72
CA ALA A 941 35.76 -16.09 -31.36
C ALA A 941 35.62 -15.14 -32.56
N GLU A 942 34.82 -14.08 -32.43
CA GLU A 942 34.77 -13.01 -33.44
C GLU A 942 34.30 -11.67 -32.81
N ARG A 943 35.06 -10.59 -33.06
CA ARG A 943 34.82 -9.16 -32.67
C ARG A 943 35.43 -8.63 -31.36
N GLU A 944 36.68 -9.00 -31.06
CA GLU A 944 37.65 -7.93 -30.78
C GLU A 944 37.97 -7.22 -32.11
N LYS A 945 37.54 -5.95 -32.27
CA LYS A 945 38.11 -4.95 -33.21
C LYS A 945 37.37 -3.61 -33.14
N LYS A 946 38.11 -2.55 -32.80
CA LYS A 946 37.65 -1.15 -32.60
C LYS A 946 36.71 -0.99 -31.39
N GLY A 947 36.77 0.06 -30.58
CA GLY A 947 37.66 1.23 -30.57
C GLY A 947 37.01 2.35 -29.74
N GLY A 948 37.77 3.07 -28.90
CA GLY A 948 37.24 4.17 -28.07
C GLY A 948 36.97 5.47 -28.85
N PRO A 949 36.62 6.60 -28.18
CA PRO A 949 36.76 6.86 -26.73
C PRO A 949 35.48 7.35 -26.02
N THR A 950 35.62 7.66 -24.72
CA THR A 950 34.68 8.44 -23.88
C THR A 950 34.86 9.96 -24.16
N PRO A 951 33.92 10.87 -23.79
CA PRO A 951 33.59 11.25 -22.40
C PRO A 951 32.04 11.38 -22.19
N SER A 952 31.46 11.93 -21.12
CA SER A 952 31.94 12.60 -19.89
C SER A 952 31.02 12.26 -18.70
N ALA A 953 31.52 12.39 -17.46
CA ALA A 953 30.73 12.23 -16.23
C ALA A 953 30.28 13.62 -15.65
N PRO A 954 30.21 13.84 -14.31
CA PRO A 954 28.99 14.25 -13.58
C PRO A 954 29.10 15.76 -13.16
N PRO A 955 28.65 16.31 -11.99
CA PRO A 955 27.85 15.82 -10.85
C PRO A 955 26.69 16.83 -10.48
N GLU A 956 26.17 17.09 -9.27
CA GLU A 956 26.47 16.75 -7.86
C GLU A 956 25.20 16.92 -6.96
N LEU A 957 25.26 16.49 -5.70
CA LEU A 957 24.50 16.99 -4.54
C LEU A 957 25.47 17.71 -3.60
N PRO A 958 25.08 18.81 -2.90
CA PRO A 958 24.60 18.66 -1.52
C PRO A 958 23.51 19.70 -1.15
N GLY A 959 22.83 19.67 0.01
CA GLY A 959 23.00 18.85 1.22
C GLY A 959 23.18 19.77 2.45
N GLY A 960 22.40 19.55 3.52
CA GLY A 960 22.46 20.42 4.72
C GLY A 960 21.67 19.89 5.92
N TRP A 961 22.40 19.43 6.95
CA TRP A 961 21.86 18.98 8.25
C TRP A 961 22.46 19.81 9.39
N ARG A 962 21.64 20.13 10.40
CA ARG A 962 21.96 20.48 11.82
C ARG A 962 20.61 20.49 12.58
N GLN A 963 20.38 19.86 13.74
CA GLN A 963 21.03 19.99 15.07
C GLN A 963 21.00 21.43 15.59
N ARG A 964 20.59 21.76 16.82
CA ARG A 964 20.07 21.04 18.03
C ARG A 964 19.34 22.15 18.88
N ASP A 965 18.66 22.01 20.01
CA ASP A 965 18.74 21.18 21.23
C ASP A 965 17.39 21.27 22.04
N ALA A 966 17.36 20.84 23.32
CA ALA A 966 16.17 20.82 24.22
C ALA A 966 15.87 22.20 24.91
N ASP A 967 14.83 22.43 25.75
CA ASP A 967 14.53 21.73 27.02
C ASP A 967 13.09 21.95 27.60
N ARG A 968 12.81 21.31 28.75
CA ARG A 968 11.61 21.14 29.61
C ARG A 968 10.67 22.33 29.89
N LYS A 969 9.36 22.01 30.08
CA LYS A 969 8.67 22.04 31.41
C LYS A 969 7.33 21.26 31.40
N ALA A 970 6.69 21.07 32.57
CA ALA A 970 5.58 20.14 32.81
C ALA A 970 4.38 20.77 33.58
N GLY A 971 3.22 20.09 33.60
CA GLY A 971 1.98 20.49 34.30
C GLY A 971 1.08 19.29 34.66
N PHE A 972 0.21 19.42 35.67
CA PHE A 972 -0.30 18.31 36.51
C PHE A 972 -1.64 18.69 37.19
N THR A 973 -2.76 17.93 37.20
CA THR A 973 -3.04 16.64 36.52
C THR A 973 -4.48 16.46 35.96
N PRO A 974 -5.57 16.21 36.74
CA PRO A 974 -6.45 15.11 36.33
C PRO A 974 -7.96 15.38 36.19
N SER A 975 -8.59 14.61 35.30
CA SER A 975 -9.91 14.01 35.48
C SER A 975 -9.93 12.61 34.82
N ALA A 976 -10.92 11.77 35.13
CA ALA A 976 -10.91 10.36 34.74
C ALA A 976 -12.24 9.90 34.14
N SER A 977 -12.16 9.03 33.13
CA SER A 977 -13.16 7.99 32.81
C SER A 977 -12.53 6.94 31.88
N LEU A 978 -13.07 5.72 31.88
CA LEU A 978 -12.46 4.57 31.21
C LEU A 978 -12.89 4.46 29.74
N SER A 979 -11.98 3.98 28.88
CA SER A 979 -12.38 3.27 27.65
C SER A 979 -11.32 2.24 27.25
N GLU A 980 -11.79 1.23 26.53
CA GLU A 980 -11.27 -0.14 26.41
C GLU A 980 -9.89 -0.32 25.74
N SER A 981 -9.25 -1.45 26.04
CA SER A 981 -7.94 -1.83 25.52
C SER A 981 -7.98 -2.24 24.04
N LYS A 982 -7.29 -1.48 23.18
CA LYS A 982 -6.89 -1.97 21.86
C LYS A 982 -5.80 -3.03 22.01
N LYS A 983 -5.89 -4.11 21.23
CA LYS A 983 -4.82 -5.10 21.08
C LYS A 983 -3.84 -4.63 20.01
N ASP A 984 -2.55 -4.72 20.30
CA ASP A 984 -1.50 -4.54 19.30
C ASP A 984 -1.52 -5.70 18.29
N ALA A 985 -1.35 -5.39 17.01
CA ALA A 985 -1.20 -6.36 15.94
C ALA A 985 0.06 -6.00 15.13
N GLU A 986 1.10 -6.82 15.25
CA GLU A 986 2.38 -6.63 14.55
C GLU A 986 2.21 -6.96 13.06
N GLY A 987 1.86 -5.95 12.25
CA GLY A 987 1.67 -6.06 10.81
C GLY A 987 2.99 -5.95 10.04
N PHE A 988 3.47 -7.07 9.50
CA PHE A 988 4.62 -7.13 8.60
C PHE A 988 4.32 -6.45 7.25
N GLU A 989 5.15 -5.49 6.82
CA GLU A 989 5.02 -4.80 5.52
C GLU A 989 5.83 -5.52 4.40
N PRO A 990 5.19 -6.20 3.43
CA PRO A 990 5.87 -6.67 2.22
C PRO A 990 6.01 -5.53 1.18
N ALA A 991 7.24 -5.17 0.83
CA ALA A 991 7.51 -4.08 -0.11
C ALA A 991 7.32 -4.48 -1.59
N LYS A 992 6.53 -3.67 -2.31
CA LYS A 992 6.60 -3.34 -3.76
C LYS A 992 6.57 -4.49 -4.79
N GLN A 993 5.54 -4.50 -5.63
CA GLN A 993 5.43 -5.36 -6.82
C GLN A 993 6.46 -5.02 -7.93
N PRO A 994 6.79 -5.98 -8.81
CA PRO A 994 7.80 -5.83 -9.86
C PRO A 994 7.34 -5.03 -11.08
N TRP A 995 8.32 -4.45 -11.79
CA TRP A 995 8.13 -3.64 -12.99
C TRP A 995 7.95 -4.50 -14.25
N ARG A 996 7.01 -4.17 -15.13
CA ARG A 996 6.81 -4.83 -16.44
C ARG A 996 7.42 -3.99 -17.58
N PRO A 997 8.07 -4.61 -18.59
CA PRO A 997 8.63 -3.89 -19.72
C PRO A 997 7.55 -3.41 -20.71
N LYS A 998 7.75 -2.23 -21.32
CA LYS A 998 6.99 -1.79 -22.50
C LYS A 998 7.63 -2.34 -23.78
N ARG A 999 6.80 -2.79 -24.73
CA ARG A 999 7.22 -2.94 -26.14
C ARG A 999 7.16 -1.58 -26.85
N LEU A 1000 7.97 -1.43 -27.91
CA LEU A 1000 7.83 -0.37 -28.91
C LEU A 1000 6.74 -0.70 -29.94
N GLN A 1001 6.27 0.32 -30.64
CA GLN A 1001 5.35 0.20 -31.77
C GLN A 1001 6.12 0.09 -33.10
N SER A 1002 5.72 -0.88 -33.92
CA SER A 1002 5.65 -0.82 -35.39
C SER A 1002 4.80 -2.01 -35.83
N GLY A 1003 4.11 -1.99 -36.98
CA GLY A 1003 4.03 -0.93 -37.97
C GLY A 1003 3.54 -1.51 -39.29
N ALA A 1004 2.22 -1.67 -39.39
CA ALA A 1004 1.45 -2.01 -40.59
C ALA A 1004 0.07 -1.34 -40.41
#